data_AF-A0A8J7JGV0-F1
#
_entry.id   AF-A0A8J7JGV0-F1
#
_cell.length_a   1.000
_cell.length_b   1.000
_cell.length_c   1.000
_cell.angle_alpha   90.00
_cell.angle_beta   90.00
_cell.angle_gamma   90.00
#
_symmetry.space_group_name_H-M   'P 1'
#
loop_
_entity.id
_entity.type
_entity.pdbx_description
1 polymer ?
#
loop_
_entity_poly.entity_id
_entity_poly.type
_entity_poly.pdbx_seq_one_letter_code
_entity_poly.pdbx_strand_id
1 'polypeptide(L)'
;MAESSTPSRKIQNLRSFTVQIRHIKTQAIVGTGFVVSEEGLIVTCTHVVVTAGVNPRFGEIPGHWELIRSSFFPSSDPLQTDRRAAIPVYFAQAKQKDQREQTAIVVGCFEDYSDDVVLLKLERDLPEGVEVALVDSVDDSVNVPDNRLFRSFGYRRLGNYQGLQAGGEIFGTVEPPADRILLKDPVQLLSSTVDSGMSGAAVLDVVRDRVVGIIAETSDIRTGADRDTSFAVDYAVVQMLPDLSETSLEVSLAQPDRPTSSTRSQAIPAASPGVKPVALSATLPPNPFDLKRAPKPLDEWVGRGELLENLDQDWESGDRCITGLIGFGGEGKSSLAQHWVDRVMQSGSPQPDGVFWWGFYENLDVEQFFEALLRYLEPTLDLSQYPSSSAKVAYLKATLHRSRHRYLLVLDGLEVLQHPQGDDYGLFTSVDLKNWLRNFAEATRGSFCLITTRAPLLDLIDYRTYTYREVEHLSANEGVELLQKLGVSGSEPELQQVVRQWGGYALVLSLLGSYLVDHCNGDIQQLPADLAPTATEAKYDRVSRVLRRYDEALTPVDREFLEGFSASRLPVPQEALTLLLPDLAADEATAINIVARLVKYRILRYNPDTATYTTHPLIRDHYLQRLNQHSDRAVALHRQIADFYLTTAGDTPEFPTLADLTPLMEAVHHRCQAGDYDQAFDEIAWEQIYQGNRAVLIYQLGAYGTDLNLLQDFFPVGNTNQTPQVSSPDKQRFILNEIGLSLMNMGRLIEAPPFYERSAAGVVSAEDWRNASAAYQNLAELYAYLGDLSASATAAESALTYAHRVDDEQQKKQKESNSLAYQGWAAHLKGNLDAAQTAFQQAEQLEQQQYLYSVPGIQHAEHLYRRRDTDYARRITEANQVICEQNRWQFILSLCHRLLGDLDAAHNPQAAQEHYNEALRLARSISKKNVLIEALLARGRWAAQRGEGAAAASDLEEALNYAVEGGYRIHEADIRVALAWMHRAQGNSGAAQREAERAQRMSQAMGYYWGQHDAAEVLTELTAVAGA
;
A
#
# COMPACT_ATOMS: atom_id res chain seq x y z
N MET A 1 -28.62 33.50 -2.02
CA MET A 1 -27.68 32.79 -2.90
C MET A 1 -27.20 31.59 -2.11
N ALA A 2 -27.65 30.40 -2.46
CA ALA A 2 -27.25 29.16 -1.80
C ALA A 2 -25.77 28.93 -2.09
N GLU A 3 -24.94 28.91 -1.05
CA GLU A 3 -23.56 28.44 -1.17
C GLU A 3 -23.62 26.94 -1.45
N SER A 4 -23.23 26.50 -2.64
CA SER A 4 -23.14 25.08 -2.98
C SER A 4 -22.03 24.45 -2.13
N SER A 5 -22.40 23.70 -1.09
CA SER A 5 -21.48 22.79 -0.40
C SER A 5 -20.97 21.78 -1.42
N THR A 6 -19.70 21.86 -1.81
CA THR A 6 -19.08 20.84 -2.65
C THR A 6 -19.13 19.51 -1.87
N PRO A 7 -19.67 18.42 -2.44
CA PRO A 7 -19.73 17.13 -1.75
C PRO A 7 -18.35 16.65 -1.30
N SER A 8 -18.28 15.89 -0.21
CA SER A 8 -17.02 15.26 0.23
C SER A 8 -16.44 14.43 -0.92
N ARG A 9 -15.14 14.58 -1.17
CA ARG A 9 -14.40 13.77 -2.16
C ARG A 9 -14.13 12.35 -1.67
N LYS A 10 -14.24 12.12 -0.36
CA LYS A 10 -14.09 10.81 0.29
C LYS A 10 -15.46 10.24 0.66
N ILE A 11 -15.69 8.97 0.35
CA ILE A 11 -16.86 8.17 0.70
C ILE A 11 -16.47 7.08 1.70
N GLN A 12 -17.41 6.22 2.06
CA GLN A 12 -17.11 5.04 2.85
C GLN A 12 -16.20 4.08 2.07
N ASN A 13 -15.29 3.42 2.79
CA ASN A 13 -14.43 2.41 2.19
C ASN A 13 -15.19 1.10 2.08
N LEU A 14 -15.61 0.72 0.87
CA LEU A 14 -16.35 -0.52 0.64
C LEU A 14 -15.64 -1.76 1.19
N ARG A 15 -14.30 -1.79 1.24
CA ARG A 15 -13.55 -2.93 1.81
C ARG A 15 -13.58 -2.96 3.33
N SER A 16 -13.71 -1.81 4.00
CA SER A 16 -13.61 -1.75 5.47
C SER A 16 -14.76 -2.48 6.15
N PHE A 17 -15.94 -2.54 5.54
CA PHE A 17 -17.11 -3.23 6.12
C PHE A 17 -17.53 -4.51 5.40
N THR A 18 -16.85 -4.91 4.31
CA THR A 18 -17.23 -6.09 3.52
C THR A 18 -16.61 -7.38 4.08
N VAL A 19 -17.38 -8.47 4.15
CA VAL A 19 -16.99 -9.75 4.76
C VAL A 19 -17.22 -10.93 3.80
N GLN A 20 -16.34 -11.93 3.82
CA GLN A 20 -16.54 -13.18 3.07
C GLN A 20 -17.50 -14.06 3.85
N ILE A 21 -18.48 -14.64 3.15
CA ILE A 21 -19.26 -15.75 3.68
C ILE A 21 -18.63 -17.04 3.15
N ARG A 22 -18.30 -17.98 4.04
CA ARG A 22 -17.59 -19.22 3.70
C ARG A 22 -18.41 -20.46 4.02
N HIS A 23 -18.22 -21.51 3.21
CA HIS A 23 -18.90 -22.79 3.39
C HIS A 23 -18.42 -23.50 4.67
N ILE A 24 -19.35 -24.01 5.48
CA ILE A 24 -19.08 -24.57 6.82
C ILE A 24 -18.02 -25.69 6.83
N LYS A 25 -18.00 -26.56 5.81
CA LYS A 25 -17.03 -27.66 5.68
C LYS A 25 -15.76 -27.33 4.90
N THR A 26 -15.89 -26.72 3.71
CA THR A 26 -14.77 -26.53 2.78
C THR A 26 -14.02 -25.23 2.97
N GLN A 27 -14.57 -24.29 3.74
CA GLN A 27 -14.07 -22.91 3.89
C GLN A 27 -13.98 -22.14 2.57
N ALA A 28 -14.57 -22.65 1.48
CA ALA A 28 -14.64 -21.95 0.21
C ALA A 28 -15.54 -20.72 0.35
N ILE A 29 -15.14 -19.60 -0.27
CA ILE A 29 -15.99 -18.40 -0.38
C ILE A 29 -17.24 -18.75 -1.19
N VAL A 30 -18.41 -18.49 -0.61
CA VAL A 30 -19.73 -18.74 -1.23
C VAL A 30 -20.48 -17.46 -1.58
N GLY A 31 -20.07 -16.32 -1.03
CA GLY A 31 -20.66 -15.02 -1.32
C GLY A 31 -20.05 -13.93 -0.44
N THR A 32 -20.72 -12.78 -0.44
CA THR A 32 -20.28 -11.57 0.24
C THR A 32 -21.32 -11.15 1.28
N GLY A 33 -20.90 -10.48 2.34
CA GLY A 33 -21.78 -9.74 3.25
C GLY A 33 -21.17 -8.41 3.66
N PHE A 34 -21.85 -7.63 4.46
CA PHE A 34 -21.30 -6.40 5.04
C PHE A 34 -21.81 -6.10 6.44
N VAL A 35 -20.99 -5.39 7.22
CA VAL A 35 -21.25 -5.05 8.62
C VAL A 35 -22.13 -3.80 8.72
N VAL A 36 -23.18 -3.88 9.54
CA VAL A 36 -24.17 -2.80 9.74
C VAL A 36 -24.31 -2.35 11.20
N SER A 37 -23.54 -2.94 12.12
CA SER A 37 -23.53 -2.53 13.53
C SER A 37 -22.18 -2.81 14.20
N GLU A 38 -21.81 -1.96 15.17
CA GLU A 38 -20.66 -2.15 16.07
C GLU A 38 -20.80 -3.44 16.91
N GLU A 39 -22.04 -3.93 17.12
CA GLU A 39 -22.32 -5.21 17.78
C GLU A 39 -22.04 -6.43 16.88
N GLY A 40 -21.47 -6.23 15.70
CA GLY A 40 -21.14 -7.32 14.77
C GLY A 40 -22.35 -7.87 14.01
N LEU A 41 -23.35 -7.04 13.72
CA LEU A 41 -24.44 -7.44 12.80
C LEU A 41 -23.96 -7.38 11.36
N ILE A 42 -24.22 -8.44 10.60
CA ILE A 42 -23.82 -8.60 9.20
C ILE A 42 -25.05 -8.88 8.35
N VAL A 43 -25.15 -8.21 7.20
CA VAL A 43 -26.20 -8.43 6.19
C VAL A 43 -25.61 -9.18 5.01
N THR A 44 -26.34 -10.17 4.49
CA THR A 44 -26.01 -10.91 3.26
C THR A 44 -27.30 -11.47 2.62
N CYS A 45 -27.16 -12.18 1.50
CA CYS A 45 -28.27 -12.85 0.83
C CYS A 45 -28.62 -14.20 1.48
N THR A 46 -29.89 -14.55 1.47
CA THR A 46 -30.39 -15.81 2.02
C THR A 46 -29.82 -17.01 1.26
N HIS A 47 -29.77 -16.94 -0.08
CA HIS A 47 -29.19 -18.02 -0.88
C HIS A 47 -27.68 -18.22 -0.64
N VAL A 48 -26.95 -17.17 -0.22
CA VAL A 48 -25.53 -17.27 0.14
C VAL A 48 -25.36 -18.13 1.40
N VAL A 49 -26.23 -17.96 2.40
CA VAL A 49 -26.23 -18.80 3.62
C VAL A 49 -26.64 -20.24 3.33
N VAL A 50 -27.62 -20.45 2.44
CA VAL A 50 -27.98 -21.79 1.93
C VAL A 50 -26.77 -22.44 1.25
N THR A 51 -26.06 -21.68 0.41
CA THR A 51 -24.83 -22.11 -0.26
C THR A 51 -23.69 -22.39 0.73
N ALA A 52 -23.66 -21.68 1.87
CA ALA A 52 -22.73 -21.94 2.96
C ALA A 52 -22.99 -23.28 3.68
N GLY A 53 -24.16 -23.90 3.48
CA GLY A 53 -24.56 -25.17 4.07
C GLY A 53 -25.50 -25.06 5.28
N VAL A 54 -26.08 -23.87 5.52
CA VAL A 54 -27.00 -23.61 6.64
C VAL A 54 -28.37 -23.24 6.07
N ASN A 55 -29.45 -23.76 6.67
CA ASN A 55 -30.79 -23.29 6.36
C ASN A 55 -31.08 -22.02 7.18
N PRO A 56 -31.10 -20.82 6.56
CA PRO A 56 -31.40 -19.58 7.27
C PRO A 56 -32.87 -19.48 7.68
N ARG A 57 -33.75 -20.31 7.08
CA ARG A 57 -35.15 -20.43 7.45
C ARG A 57 -35.33 -21.57 8.44
N PHE A 58 -36.22 -21.38 9.40
CA PHE A 58 -36.62 -22.44 10.32
C PHE A 58 -37.71 -23.36 9.71
N GLY A 59 -37.92 -23.27 8.39
CA GLY A 59 -38.93 -23.97 7.60
C GLY A 59 -38.43 -24.30 6.18
N GLU A 60 -39.36 -24.35 5.21
CA GLU A 60 -39.03 -24.70 3.82
C GLU A 60 -38.23 -23.60 3.10
N ILE A 61 -37.26 -24.03 2.30
CA ILE A 61 -36.48 -23.16 1.42
C ILE A 61 -37.15 -23.08 0.02
N PRO A 62 -37.25 -21.88 -0.59
CA PRO A 62 -37.63 -21.72 -1.98
C PRO A 62 -36.81 -22.60 -2.93
N GLY A 63 -37.48 -23.28 -3.86
CA GLY A 63 -36.82 -24.24 -4.76
C GLY A 63 -35.73 -23.64 -5.65
N HIS A 64 -35.81 -22.35 -5.98
CA HIS A 64 -34.80 -21.67 -6.77
C HIS A 64 -33.46 -21.48 -6.01
N TRP A 65 -33.48 -21.39 -4.68
CA TRP A 65 -32.25 -21.35 -3.87
C TRP A 65 -31.54 -22.70 -3.83
N GLU A 66 -32.30 -23.81 -3.81
CA GLU A 66 -31.70 -25.15 -3.88
C GLU A 66 -31.07 -25.43 -5.25
N LEU A 67 -31.64 -24.88 -6.33
CA LEU A 67 -31.04 -24.90 -7.66
C LEU A 67 -29.70 -24.15 -7.69
N ILE A 68 -29.62 -22.98 -7.04
CA ILE A 68 -28.37 -22.23 -6.88
C ILE A 68 -27.35 -23.06 -6.10
N ARG A 69 -27.74 -23.59 -4.92
CA ARG A 69 -26.86 -24.42 -4.09
C ARG A 69 -26.27 -25.59 -4.86
N SER A 70 -27.12 -26.36 -5.54
CA SER A 70 -26.71 -27.54 -6.32
C SER A 70 -25.83 -27.19 -7.53
N SER A 71 -25.96 -25.97 -8.08
CA SER A 71 -25.13 -25.49 -9.19
C SER A 71 -23.72 -25.12 -8.76
N PHE A 72 -23.54 -24.56 -7.56
CA PHE A 72 -22.23 -24.14 -7.05
C PHE A 72 -21.53 -25.22 -6.21
N PHE A 73 -22.29 -26.05 -5.49
CA PHE A 73 -21.77 -27.12 -4.64
C PHE A 73 -22.63 -28.39 -4.80
N PRO A 74 -22.23 -29.34 -5.66
CA PRO A 74 -22.99 -30.57 -5.94
C PRO A 74 -23.12 -31.56 -4.77
N SER A 75 -22.77 -31.16 -3.54
CA SER A 75 -22.70 -32.07 -2.40
C SER A 75 -24.09 -32.55 -1.98
N SER A 76 -24.23 -33.84 -1.67
CA SER A 76 -25.43 -34.42 -1.06
C SER A 76 -25.58 -34.08 0.42
N ASP A 77 -24.84 -33.08 0.91
CA ASP A 77 -24.83 -32.74 2.33
C ASP A 77 -26.15 -32.07 2.74
N PRO A 78 -26.80 -32.55 3.81
CA PRO A 78 -27.99 -31.91 4.34
C PRO A 78 -27.62 -30.54 4.93
N LEU A 79 -28.49 -29.55 4.74
CA LEU A 79 -28.36 -28.23 5.35
C LEU A 79 -28.43 -28.35 6.89
N GLN A 80 -27.59 -27.61 7.60
CA GLN A 80 -27.77 -27.46 9.04
C GLN A 80 -28.98 -26.60 9.34
N THR A 81 -29.87 -27.09 10.20
CA THR A 81 -31.12 -26.41 10.58
C THR A 81 -31.12 -25.89 12.02
N ASP A 82 -30.00 -26.01 12.74
CA ASP A 82 -29.83 -25.43 14.07
C ASP A 82 -29.76 -23.89 13.97
N ARG A 83 -30.54 -23.18 14.79
CA ARG A 83 -30.49 -21.71 14.87
C ARG A 83 -29.12 -21.19 15.27
N ARG A 84 -28.33 -22.01 15.97
CA ARG A 84 -26.94 -21.70 16.39
C ARG A 84 -25.89 -22.32 15.48
N ALA A 85 -26.26 -22.75 14.27
CA ALA A 85 -25.28 -23.21 13.30
C ALA A 85 -24.27 -22.07 13.02
N ALA A 86 -23.00 -22.32 13.36
CA ALA A 86 -21.93 -21.37 13.16
C ALA A 86 -21.57 -21.27 11.67
N ILE A 87 -21.74 -20.07 11.10
CA ILE A 87 -21.37 -19.74 9.73
C ILE A 87 -19.98 -19.10 9.76
N PRO A 88 -18.96 -19.70 9.13
CA PRO A 88 -17.65 -19.09 9.01
C PRO A 88 -17.71 -17.80 8.20
N VAL A 89 -17.18 -16.73 8.78
CA VAL A 89 -17.04 -15.42 8.15
C VAL A 89 -15.58 -14.99 8.18
N TYR A 90 -15.14 -14.30 7.13
CA TYR A 90 -13.74 -13.87 7.01
C TYR A 90 -13.59 -12.40 6.66
N PHE A 91 -12.85 -11.67 7.49
CA PHE A 91 -12.57 -10.23 7.36
C PHE A 91 -11.16 -10.02 6.83
N ALA A 92 -11.01 -9.94 5.50
CA ALA A 92 -9.69 -9.73 4.87
C ALA A 92 -8.99 -8.43 5.34
N GLN A 93 -9.79 -7.44 5.71
CA GLN A 93 -9.37 -6.13 6.20
C GLN A 93 -9.04 -6.08 7.70
N ALA A 94 -9.27 -7.17 8.45
CA ALA A 94 -8.91 -7.18 9.86
C ALA A 94 -7.38 -7.06 10.00
N LYS A 95 -6.97 -6.10 10.82
CA LYS A 95 -5.56 -5.73 11.02
C LYS A 95 -4.77 -6.84 11.72
N GLN A 96 -5.44 -7.59 12.60
CA GLN A 96 -4.86 -8.75 13.28
C GLN A 96 -5.29 -10.03 12.57
N LYS A 97 -4.31 -10.87 12.19
CA LYS A 97 -4.57 -12.10 11.41
C LYS A 97 -5.45 -13.10 12.13
N ASP A 98 -5.33 -13.21 13.45
CA ASP A 98 -6.14 -14.08 14.31
C ASP A 98 -7.59 -13.61 14.46
N GLN A 99 -7.87 -12.34 14.12
CA GLN A 99 -9.23 -11.80 14.08
C GLN A 99 -9.89 -11.92 12.69
N ARG A 100 -9.14 -12.33 11.64
CA ARG A 100 -9.68 -12.46 10.28
C ARG A 100 -10.72 -13.55 10.19
N GLU A 101 -10.52 -14.66 10.89
CA GLU A 101 -11.46 -15.79 10.95
C GLU A 101 -12.39 -15.66 12.16
N GLN A 102 -13.70 -15.53 11.90
CA GLN A 102 -14.73 -15.54 12.93
C GLN A 102 -15.93 -16.39 12.52
N THR A 103 -16.89 -16.51 13.42
CA THR A 103 -18.16 -17.20 13.20
C THR A 103 -19.33 -16.28 13.50
N ALA A 104 -20.40 -16.44 12.73
CA ALA A 104 -21.66 -15.74 12.90
C ALA A 104 -22.83 -16.72 12.95
N ILE A 105 -23.94 -16.31 13.55
CA ILE A 105 -25.19 -17.08 13.60
C ILE A 105 -26.33 -16.30 12.96
N VAL A 106 -27.33 -17.00 12.44
CA VAL A 106 -28.53 -16.36 11.88
C VAL A 106 -29.38 -15.80 13.02
N VAL A 107 -29.67 -14.51 12.98
CA VAL A 107 -30.53 -13.82 13.95
C VAL A 107 -31.82 -13.29 13.31
N GLY A 108 -31.82 -12.98 12.01
CA GLY A 108 -33.03 -12.54 11.30
C GLY A 108 -33.15 -13.08 9.89
N CYS A 109 -34.32 -13.62 9.53
CA CYS A 109 -34.69 -14.02 8.17
C CYS A 109 -36.23 -14.01 8.03
N PHE A 110 -36.77 -13.66 6.86
CA PHE A 110 -38.21 -13.72 6.61
C PHE A 110 -38.66 -15.16 6.27
N GLU A 111 -39.68 -15.64 6.97
CA GLU A 111 -40.29 -16.96 6.69
C GLU A 111 -41.31 -16.88 5.54
N ASP A 112 -42.12 -15.82 5.52
CA ASP A 112 -43.28 -15.68 4.62
C ASP A 112 -43.00 -14.90 3.32
N TYR A 113 -41.85 -14.22 3.22
CA TYR A 113 -41.50 -13.37 2.07
C TYR A 113 -40.34 -13.96 1.28
N SER A 114 -40.25 -13.71 -0.01
CA SER A 114 -39.18 -14.20 -0.91
C SER A 114 -37.97 -13.27 -0.97
N ASP A 115 -37.93 -12.20 -0.18
CA ASP A 115 -36.80 -11.29 -0.11
C ASP A 115 -35.51 -12.04 0.25
N ASP A 116 -34.49 -11.84 -0.57
CA ASP A 116 -33.22 -12.55 -0.49
C ASP A 116 -32.24 -11.83 0.44
N VAL A 117 -32.63 -11.72 1.70
CA VAL A 117 -31.87 -11.05 2.76
C VAL A 117 -31.92 -11.81 4.08
N VAL A 118 -30.77 -11.84 4.76
CA VAL A 118 -30.60 -12.47 6.07
C VAL A 118 -29.64 -11.64 6.94
N LEU A 119 -29.95 -11.56 8.24
CA LEU A 119 -29.15 -10.89 9.26
C LEU A 119 -28.41 -11.93 10.09
N LEU A 120 -27.10 -11.77 10.17
CA LEU A 120 -26.20 -12.57 10.98
C LEU A 120 -25.66 -11.74 12.14
N LYS A 121 -25.28 -12.40 13.24
CA LYS A 121 -24.58 -11.78 14.38
C LYS A 121 -23.28 -12.51 14.65
N LEU A 122 -22.18 -11.76 14.76
CA LEU A 122 -20.88 -12.28 15.19
C LEU A 122 -20.96 -12.84 16.62
N GLU A 123 -20.25 -13.93 16.86
CA GLU A 123 -20.12 -14.50 18.21
C GLU A 123 -19.08 -13.76 19.07
N ARG A 124 -18.27 -12.88 18.46
CA ARG A 124 -17.22 -12.07 19.09
C ARG A 124 -17.35 -10.61 18.66
N ASP A 125 -16.58 -9.75 19.31
CA ASP A 125 -16.48 -8.34 18.94
C ASP A 125 -16.00 -8.16 17.50
N LEU A 126 -16.44 -7.06 16.88
CA LEU A 126 -16.05 -6.67 15.55
C LEU A 126 -14.51 -6.57 15.42
N PRO A 127 -13.87 -7.19 14.40
CA PRO A 127 -12.43 -7.13 14.26
C PRO A 127 -11.88 -5.72 14.10
N GLU A 128 -10.64 -5.52 14.58
CA GLU A 128 -9.94 -4.27 14.42
C GLU A 128 -9.64 -3.95 12.95
N GLY A 129 -10.05 -2.77 12.49
CA GLY A 129 -9.90 -2.34 11.09
C GLY A 129 -11.15 -2.58 10.24
N VAL A 130 -12.16 -3.26 10.80
CA VAL A 130 -13.48 -3.36 10.20
C VAL A 130 -14.31 -2.14 10.62
N GLU A 131 -14.98 -1.51 9.67
CA GLU A 131 -15.89 -0.38 9.92
C GLU A 131 -17.35 -0.84 9.81
N VAL A 132 -18.26 -0.01 10.31
CA VAL A 132 -19.70 -0.19 10.14
C VAL A 132 -20.16 0.62 8.93
N ALA A 133 -20.91 -0.02 8.03
CA ALA A 133 -21.49 0.68 6.89
C ALA A 133 -22.50 1.75 7.35
N LEU A 134 -22.40 2.95 6.78
CA LEU A 134 -23.45 3.97 6.84
C LEU A 134 -24.51 3.59 5.81
N VAL A 135 -25.71 3.33 6.31
CA VAL A 135 -26.84 2.77 5.56
C VAL A 135 -27.98 3.78 5.44
N ASP A 136 -28.82 3.63 4.43
CA ASP A 136 -29.92 4.56 4.14
C ASP A 136 -31.13 4.39 5.07
N SER A 137 -32.04 5.38 5.10
CA SER A 137 -33.27 5.36 5.92
C SER A 137 -34.51 4.91 5.14
N VAL A 138 -35.55 4.40 5.84
CA VAL A 138 -36.77 3.81 5.27
C VAL A 138 -37.53 4.72 4.26
N ASP A 139 -37.38 6.04 4.35
CA ASP A 139 -38.28 7.02 3.69
C ASP A 139 -37.66 7.97 2.65
N ASP A 140 -36.40 7.76 2.25
CA ASP A 140 -35.81 8.44 1.10
C ASP A 140 -34.99 7.41 0.32
N SER A 141 -35.06 7.39 -1.02
CA SER A 141 -33.84 7.46 -1.87
C SER A 141 -33.89 6.75 -3.24
N VAL A 142 -34.59 5.63 -3.47
CA VAL A 142 -34.42 4.86 -4.73
C VAL A 142 -35.25 5.40 -5.91
N ASN A 143 -36.39 6.04 -5.66
CA ASN A 143 -37.30 6.59 -6.68
C ASN A 143 -37.11 8.11 -6.93
N VAL A 144 -35.86 8.54 -7.08
CA VAL A 144 -35.51 9.93 -7.45
C VAL A 144 -35.00 9.95 -8.90
N PRO A 145 -35.39 10.91 -9.76
CA PRO A 145 -34.99 10.90 -11.17
C PRO A 145 -33.48 11.16 -11.37
N ASP A 146 -32.93 10.47 -12.38
CA ASP A 146 -31.66 10.67 -13.10
C ASP A 146 -30.35 10.05 -12.54
N ASN A 147 -29.75 9.15 -13.35
CA ASN A 147 -28.36 8.64 -13.40
C ASN A 147 -27.55 8.64 -12.08
N ARG A 148 -28.02 7.95 -11.04
CA ARG A 148 -27.21 7.74 -9.82
C ARG A 148 -26.14 6.68 -10.06
N LEU A 149 -24.92 6.97 -9.64
CA LEU A 149 -23.80 6.02 -9.71
C LEU A 149 -23.70 5.21 -8.42
N PHE A 150 -23.50 3.90 -8.56
CA PHE A 150 -23.16 3.04 -7.43
C PHE A 150 -21.73 2.49 -7.53
N ARG A 151 -21.18 2.15 -6.37
CA ARG A 151 -19.99 1.30 -6.24
C ARG A 151 -20.32 0.12 -5.33
N SER A 152 -19.64 -1.00 -5.58
CA SER A 152 -19.71 -2.20 -4.74
C SER A 152 -18.34 -2.88 -4.68
N PHE A 153 -18.12 -3.68 -3.64
CA PHE A 153 -16.97 -4.57 -3.53
C PHE A 153 -17.48 -5.93 -3.07
N GLY A 154 -17.07 -6.98 -3.77
CA GLY A 154 -17.49 -8.35 -3.43
C GLY A 154 -16.48 -9.39 -3.87
N TYR A 155 -16.57 -10.58 -3.29
CA TYR A 155 -15.61 -11.65 -3.47
C TYR A 155 -15.85 -12.49 -4.74
N ARG A 156 -16.06 -11.81 -5.88
CA ARG A 156 -16.02 -12.44 -7.21
C ARG A 156 -14.59 -12.91 -7.54
N ARG A 157 -14.49 -13.93 -8.40
CA ARG A 157 -13.21 -14.51 -8.86
C ARG A 157 -12.94 -14.17 -10.31
N LEU A 158 -11.78 -13.58 -10.59
CA LEU A 158 -11.31 -13.32 -11.96
C LEU A 158 -9.88 -13.86 -12.12
N GLY A 159 -9.73 -15.00 -12.81
CA GLY A 159 -8.44 -15.69 -12.88
C GLY A 159 -7.95 -16.08 -11.47
N ASN A 160 -6.79 -15.56 -11.07
CA ASN A 160 -6.21 -15.78 -9.74
C ASN A 160 -6.63 -14.74 -8.69
N TYR A 161 -7.45 -13.76 -9.06
CA TYR A 161 -7.83 -12.64 -8.19
C TYR A 161 -9.12 -12.94 -7.42
N GLN A 162 -9.15 -12.52 -6.16
CA GLN A 162 -10.29 -12.65 -5.25
C GLN A 162 -10.65 -11.27 -4.67
N GLY A 163 -11.93 -10.91 -4.66
CA GLY A 163 -12.36 -9.60 -4.16
C GLY A 163 -12.10 -8.51 -5.18
N LEU A 164 -13.16 -8.04 -5.84
CA LEU A 164 -13.06 -7.03 -6.88
C LEU A 164 -14.12 -5.95 -6.69
N GLN A 165 -13.81 -4.77 -7.21
CA GLN A 165 -14.76 -3.67 -7.31
C GLN A 165 -15.75 -3.93 -8.46
N ALA A 166 -16.96 -3.42 -8.29
CA ALA A 166 -17.94 -3.21 -9.33
C ALA A 166 -18.55 -1.81 -9.20
N GLY A 167 -19.16 -1.33 -10.27
CA GLY A 167 -19.88 -0.07 -10.27
C GLY A 167 -20.73 0.10 -11.53
N GLY A 168 -21.60 1.10 -11.51
CA GLY A 168 -22.55 1.32 -12.59
C GLY A 168 -23.62 2.32 -12.21
N GLU A 169 -24.78 2.22 -12.85
CA GLU A 169 -25.91 3.13 -12.64
C GLU A 169 -27.04 2.44 -11.87
N ILE A 170 -27.74 3.22 -11.03
CA ILE A 170 -28.97 2.84 -10.34
C ILE A 170 -30.14 3.42 -11.15
N PHE A 171 -31.01 2.56 -11.68
CA PHE A 171 -32.14 2.99 -12.52
C PHE A 171 -33.42 3.27 -11.73
N GLY A 172 -33.53 2.75 -10.50
CA GLY A 172 -34.72 2.84 -9.66
C GLY A 172 -35.25 1.47 -9.29
N THR A 173 -36.50 1.39 -8.86
CA THR A 173 -37.16 0.11 -8.56
C THR A 173 -37.90 -0.45 -9.78
N VAL A 174 -38.01 -1.77 -9.88
CA VAL A 174 -38.73 -2.47 -10.96
C VAL A 174 -39.77 -3.43 -10.38
N GLU A 175 -40.82 -3.76 -11.15
CA GLU A 175 -41.84 -4.71 -10.71
C GLU A 175 -41.22 -6.08 -10.34
N PRO A 176 -41.70 -6.73 -9.25
CA PRO A 176 -41.17 -8.00 -8.79
C PRO A 176 -41.52 -9.15 -9.74
N PRO A 177 -40.74 -10.26 -9.74
CA PRO A 177 -41.08 -11.47 -10.49
C PRO A 177 -42.46 -12.01 -10.08
N ALA A 178 -43.26 -12.45 -11.06
CA ALA A 178 -44.64 -12.89 -10.84
C ALA A 178 -44.78 -14.11 -9.90
N ASP A 179 -43.69 -14.85 -9.67
CA ASP A 179 -43.63 -16.03 -8.81
C ASP A 179 -43.09 -15.75 -7.40
N ARG A 180 -42.83 -14.48 -7.05
CA ARG A 180 -42.24 -14.09 -5.75
C ARG A 180 -43.09 -13.06 -5.01
N ILE A 181 -43.13 -13.17 -3.69
CA ILE A 181 -43.78 -12.21 -2.80
C ILE A 181 -42.67 -11.42 -2.10
N LEU A 182 -42.44 -10.18 -2.53
CA LEU A 182 -41.42 -9.29 -1.96
C LEU A 182 -42.06 -8.19 -1.12
N LEU A 183 -41.38 -7.75 -0.06
CA LEU A 183 -41.79 -6.63 0.80
C LEU A 183 -41.70 -5.28 0.09
N LYS A 184 -40.73 -5.14 -0.82
CA LYS A 184 -40.47 -3.95 -1.64
C LYS A 184 -40.08 -4.37 -3.05
N ASP A 185 -40.27 -3.46 -4.00
CA ASP A 185 -39.81 -3.63 -5.37
C ASP A 185 -38.26 -3.66 -5.40
N PRO A 186 -37.64 -4.60 -6.14
CA PRO A 186 -36.19 -4.69 -6.26
C PRO A 186 -35.59 -3.48 -6.98
N VAL A 187 -34.35 -3.14 -6.64
CA VAL A 187 -33.58 -2.07 -7.27
C VAL A 187 -32.89 -2.60 -8.52
N GLN A 188 -33.12 -1.95 -9.67
CA GLN A 188 -32.44 -2.27 -10.92
C GLN A 188 -31.11 -1.54 -11.05
N LEU A 189 -30.07 -2.29 -11.41
CA LEU A 189 -28.71 -1.81 -11.62
C LEU A 189 -28.26 -2.09 -13.05
N LEU A 190 -27.56 -1.13 -13.65
CA LEU A 190 -26.84 -1.32 -14.91
C LEU A 190 -25.33 -1.38 -14.61
N SER A 191 -24.72 -2.54 -14.81
CA SER A 191 -23.28 -2.76 -14.63
C SER A 191 -22.78 -3.99 -15.38
N SER A 192 -21.69 -3.81 -16.13
CA SER A 192 -20.94 -4.90 -16.78
C SER A 192 -19.93 -5.59 -15.84
N THR A 193 -19.80 -5.12 -14.60
CA THR A 193 -18.74 -5.55 -13.66
C THR A 193 -19.26 -6.30 -12.43
N VAL A 194 -20.58 -6.32 -12.19
CA VAL A 194 -21.20 -7.18 -11.19
C VAL A 194 -21.24 -8.62 -11.73
N ASP A 195 -20.77 -9.58 -10.93
CA ASP A 195 -20.59 -10.98 -11.36
C ASP A 195 -20.74 -11.94 -10.17
N SER A 196 -20.73 -13.25 -10.45
CA SER A 196 -20.80 -14.35 -9.48
C SER A 196 -19.80 -14.19 -8.33
N GLY A 197 -20.30 -14.35 -7.10
CA GLY A 197 -19.55 -14.12 -5.85
C GLY A 197 -19.77 -12.73 -5.24
N MET A 198 -20.40 -11.79 -5.95
CA MET A 198 -20.83 -10.51 -5.40
C MET A 198 -22.19 -10.55 -4.69
N SER A 199 -22.94 -11.66 -4.74
CA SER A 199 -24.20 -11.79 -4.01
C SER A 199 -23.99 -11.51 -2.52
N GLY A 200 -24.83 -10.63 -1.97
CA GLY A 200 -24.76 -10.12 -0.61
C GLY A 200 -23.83 -8.90 -0.43
N ALA A 201 -23.18 -8.41 -1.48
CA ALA A 201 -22.38 -7.18 -1.43
C ALA A 201 -23.24 -5.91 -1.33
N ALA A 202 -22.72 -4.88 -0.66
CA ALA A 202 -23.39 -3.60 -0.51
C ALA A 202 -23.46 -2.82 -1.83
N VAL A 203 -24.60 -2.17 -2.10
CA VAL A 203 -24.77 -1.16 -3.15
C VAL A 203 -24.61 0.23 -2.52
N LEU A 204 -23.42 0.82 -2.66
CA LEU A 204 -23.14 2.16 -2.13
C LEU A 204 -23.49 3.23 -3.18
N ASP A 205 -24.45 4.11 -2.87
CA ASP A 205 -24.65 5.31 -3.67
C ASP A 205 -23.47 6.27 -3.43
N VAL A 206 -22.73 6.52 -4.51
CA VAL A 206 -21.55 7.38 -4.50
C VAL A 206 -21.90 8.80 -4.07
N VAL A 207 -23.07 9.32 -4.42
CA VAL A 207 -23.46 10.72 -4.13
C VAL A 207 -23.85 10.90 -2.67
N ARG A 208 -24.74 10.04 -2.17
CA ARG A 208 -25.24 10.09 -0.78
C ARG A 208 -24.27 9.52 0.25
N ASP A 209 -23.27 8.75 -0.19
CA ASP A 209 -22.38 8.02 0.70
C ASP A 209 -23.15 7.13 1.69
N ARG A 210 -24.12 6.37 1.15
CA ARG A 210 -25.01 5.46 1.88
C ARG A 210 -25.20 4.15 1.13
N VAL A 211 -25.22 3.04 1.86
CA VAL A 211 -25.63 1.75 1.31
C VAL A 211 -27.13 1.74 1.14
N VAL A 212 -27.59 1.57 -0.10
CA VAL A 212 -29.01 1.64 -0.50
C VAL A 212 -29.60 0.29 -0.87
N GLY A 213 -28.78 -0.77 -0.93
CA GLY A 213 -29.26 -2.10 -1.21
C GLY A 213 -28.19 -3.17 -1.13
N ILE A 214 -28.59 -4.40 -1.46
CA ILE A 214 -27.77 -5.61 -1.40
C ILE A 214 -27.83 -6.30 -2.76
N ILE A 215 -26.69 -6.54 -3.42
CA ILE A 215 -26.65 -7.25 -4.70
C ILE A 215 -27.21 -8.66 -4.51
N ALA A 216 -28.26 -9.01 -5.23
CA ALA A 216 -28.94 -10.30 -5.11
C ALA A 216 -28.78 -11.17 -6.36
N GLU A 217 -29.02 -10.58 -7.54
CA GLU A 217 -29.08 -11.33 -8.80
C GLU A 217 -28.35 -10.63 -9.94
N THR A 218 -27.74 -11.42 -10.83
CA THR A 218 -27.17 -10.99 -12.12
C THR A 218 -27.80 -11.81 -13.24
N SER A 219 -28.00 -11.25 -14.44
CA SER A 219 -28.56 -12.03 -15.55
C SER A 219 -27.60 -13.17 -15.99
N ASP A 220 -28.15 -14.31 -16.40
CA ASP A 220 -27.38 -15.52 -16.73
C ASP A 220 -26.57 -15.32 -18.02
N ILE A 221 -25.24 -15.37 -17.88
CA ILE A 221 -24.24 -15.25 -18.95
C ILE A 221 -24.46 -16.28 -20.07
N ARG A 222 -25.15 -17.40 -19.80
CA ARG A 222 -25.37 -18.47 -20.77
C ARG A 222 -26.26 -18.08 -21.96
N THR A 223 -27.12 -17.07 -21.82
CA THR A 223 -28.04 -16.65 -22.89
C THR A 223 -27.59 -15.41 -23.66
N GLY A 224 -26.64 -14.64 -23.13
CA GLY A 224 -26.11 -13.42 -23.76
C GLY A 224 -27.07 -12.23 -23.88
N ALA A 225 -28.35 -12.39 -23.52
CA ALA A 225 -29.31 -11.29 -23.40
C ALA A 225 -29.12 -10.58 -22.05
N ASP A 226 -29.08 -9.24 -22.07
CA ASP A 226 -29.08 -8.35 -20.89
C ASP A 226 -27.93 -8.56 -19.88
N ARG A 227 -26.72 -8.89 -20.35
CA ARG A 227 -25.52 -9.16 -19.54
C ARG A 227 -25.20 -8.07 -18.50
N ASP A 228 -25.52 -6.82 -18.80
CA ASP A 228 -25.18 -5.68 -17.94
C ASP A 228 -26.29 -5.33 -16.94
N THR A 229 -27.35 -6.13 -16.83
CA THR A 229 -28.45 -5.89 -15.88
C THR A 229 -28.29 -6.74 -14.62
N SER A 230 -28.37 -6.10 -13.45
CA SER A 230 -28.33 -6.74 -12.13
C SER A 230 -29.44 -6.19 -11.22
N PHE A 231 -29.78 -6.92 -10.17
CA PHE A 231 -30.82 -6.53 -9.21
C PHE A 231 -30.31 -6.57 -7.77
N ALA A 232 -30.81 -5.65 -6.96
CA ALA A 232 -30.51 -5.55 -5.55
C ALA A 232 -31.79 -5.55 -4.69
N VAL A 233 -31.72 -6.12 -3.50
CA VAL A 233 -32.74 -5.95 -2.45
C VAL A 233 -32.60 -4.54 -1.89
N ASP A 234 -33.71 -3.80 -1.81
CA ASP A 234 -33.76 -2.47 -1.19
C ASP A 234 -33.36 -2.55 0.29
N TYR A 235 -32.48 -1.66 0.75
CA TYR A 235 -32.03 -1.65 2.15
C TYR A 235 -33.18 -1.43 3.14
N ALA A 236 -34.28 -0.78 2.73
CA ALA A 236 -35.48 -0.65 3.57
C ALA A 236 -36.03 -2.02 4.03
N VAL A 237 -35.82 -3.08 3.24
CA VAL A 237 -36.22 -4.45 3.61
C VAL A 237 -35.39 -4.98 4.79
N VAL A 238 -34.10 -4.64 4.86
CA VAL A 238 -33.21 -5.00 5.99
C VAL A 238 -33.75 -4.44 7.30
N GLN A 239 -34.21 -3.19 7.28
CA GLN A 239 -34.75 -2.48 8.45
C GLN A 239 -36.06 -3.09 8.98
N MET A 240 -36.72 -3.94 8.20
CA MET A 240 -37.94 -4.65 8.60
C MET A 240 -37.66 -6.00 9.29
N LEU A 241 -36.39 -6.39 9.45
CA LEU A 241 -36.03 -7.65 10.11
C LEU A 241 -36.27 -7.56 11.65
N PRO A 242 -36.86 -8.59 12.28
CA PRO A 242 -37.35 -8.54 13.67
C PRO A 242 -36.34 -8.16 14.75
N ASP A 243 -35.04 -8.40 14.54
CA ASP A 243 -33.97 -8.19 15.54
C ASP A 243 -33.23 -6.85 15.40
N LEU A 244 -33.56 -6.03 14.38
CA LEU A 244 -32.98 -4.68 14.22
C LEU A 244 -33.73 -3.60 15.01
N SER A 245 -34.94 -3.89 15.51
CA SER A 245 -35.88 -2.87 16.01
C SER A 245 -35.75 -2.47 17.49
N GLU A 246 -34.91 -3.13 18.31
CA GLU A 246 -34.89 -2.84 19.77
C GLU A 246 -33.61 -2.18 20.34
N THR A 247 -32.47 -2.13 19.64
CA THR A 247 -31.24 -1.51 20.22
C THR A 247 -30.27 -0.82 19.25
N SER A 248 -30.42 -0.96 17.93
CA SER A 248 -29.35 -0.58 16.97
C SER A 248 -29.59 0.74 16.20
N LEU A 249 -30.79 1.32 16.27
CA LEU A 249 -31.23 2.40 15.37
C LEU A 249 -30.72 3.80 15.74
N GLU A 250 -30.42 4.08 17.01
CA GLU A 250 -29.96 5.42 17.40
C GLU A 250 -28.50 5.70 17.02
N VAL A 251 -27.66 4.69 16.78
CA VAL A 251 -26.21 4.90 16.58
C VAL A 251 -25.84 5.16 15.11
N SER A 252 -26.52 4.53 14.14
CA SER A 252 -26.21 4.72 12.72
C SER A 252 -26.84 5.97 12.10
N LEU A 253 -27.95 6.44 12.68
CA LEU A 253 -28.64 7.68 12.26
C LEU A 253 -28.05 8.93 12.93
N ALA A 254 -27.34 8.77 14.06
CA ALA A 254 -26.81 9.88 14.86
C ALA A 254 -25.33 10.20 14.64
N GLN A 255 -24.64 9.58 13.66
CA GLN A 255 -23.38 10.17 13.21
C GLN A 255 -23.73 11.52 12.55
N PRO A 256 -23.32 12.67 13.14
CA PRO A 256 -23.39 13.92 12.40
C PRO A 256 -22.57 13.71 11.12
N ASP A 257 -23.01 14.31 10.02
CA ASP A 257 -22.22 14.42 8.79
C ASP A 257 -20.74 14.46 9.16
N ARG A 258 -19.95 13.48 8.67
CA ARG A 258 -18.48 13.57 8.67
C ARG A 258 -18.18 15.03 8.36
N PRO A 259 -17.44 15.77 9.21
CA PRO A 259 -17.31 17.21 9.04
C PRO A 259 -17.00 17.46 7.59
N THR A 260 -17.98 18.00 6.86
CA THR A 260 -17.74 18.44 5.51
C THR A 260 -16.62 19.42 5.68
N SER A 261 -15.54 19.26 4.92
CA SER A 261 -14.45 20.24 4.89
C SER A 261 -14.91 21.58 4.27
N SER A 262 -16.19 21.93 4.44
CA SER A 262 -16.90 23.06 3.86
C SER A 262 -17.16 24.17 4.87
N THR A 263 -16.54 24.17 6.05
CA THR A 263 -16.29 25.45 6.70
C THR A 263 -15.26 26.17 5.85
N ARG A 264 -15.73 27.14 5.05
CA ARG A 264 -14.93 28.32 4.73
C ARG A 264 -14.36 28.80 6.05
N SER A 265 -13.14 28.39 6.37
CA SER A 265 -12.30 29.08 7.32
C SER A 265 -12.28 30.51 6.79
N GLN A 266 -13.03 31.40 7.43
CA GLN A 266 -12.64 32.79 7.39
C GLN A 266 -11.16 32.79 7.74
N ALA A 267 -10.36 33.31 6.82
CA ALA A 267 -8.92 33.23 6.86
C ALA A 267 -8.41 33.92 8.14
N ILE A 268 -8.32 33.17 9.22
CA ILE A 268 -7.30 33.35 10.22
C ILE A 268 -6.15 32.49 9.70
N PRO A 269 -4.95 33.05 9.46
CA PRO A 269 -3.86 32.33 8.84
C PRO A 269 -3.40 31.21 9.79
N ALA A 270 -3.96 30.01 9.62
CA ALA A 270 -3.34 28.78 10.06
C ALA A 270 -2.11 28.55 9.18
N ALA A 271 -1.04 29.29 9.48
CA ALA A 271 0.28 28.90 9.05
C ALA A 271 0.53 27.52 9.65
N SER A 272 0.62 26.49 8.81
CA SER A 272 1.37 25.29 9.16
C SER A 272 2.77 25.78 9.56
N PRO A 273 3.18 25.76 10.84
CA PRO A 273 4.52 26.14 11.21
C PRO A 273 5.37 24.91 10.93
N GLY A 274 6.07 24.87 9.79
CA GLY A 274 6.96 23.74 9.50
C GLY A 274 7.59 23.71 8.12
N VAL A 275 6.96 24.35 7.14
CA VAL A 275 7.62 24.72 5.87
C VAL A 275 7.52 26.24 5.82
N LYS A 276 8.65 26.96 5.64
CA LYS A 276 8.57 28.40 5.31
C LYS A 276 7.49 28.54 4.24
N PRO A 277 6.56 29.51 4.31
CA PRO A 277 5.57 29.68 3.25
C PRO A 277 6.33 29.72 1.93
N VAL A 278 6.22 28.63 1.16
CA VAL A 278 6.94 28.50 -0.09
C VAL A 278 6.36 29.58 -0.95
N ALA A 279 7.16 30.60 -1.25
CA ALA A 279 6.87 31.48 -2.36
C ALA A 279 6.92 30.58 -3.59
N LEU A 280 5.77 30.04 -3.97
CA LEU A 280 5.67 29.20 -5.15
C LEU A 280 6.26 29.97 -6.31
N SER A 281 7.15 29.32 -7.05
CA SER A 281 7.56 29.86 -8.31
C SER A 281 6.31 29.96 -9.19
N ALA A 282 5.89 31.18 -9.51
CA ALA A 282 4.76 31.41 -10.42
C ALA A 282 5.10 31.04 -11.88
N THR A 283 6.28 30.46 -12.11
CA THR A 283 6.79 30.06 -13.41
C THR A 283 6.76 28.55 -13.53
N LEU A 284 6.30 28.08 -14.68
CA LEU A 284 6.34 26.68 -15.10
C LEU A 284 7.76 26.08 -14.98
N PRO A 285 7.86 24.74 -14.86
CA PRO A 285 9.13 24.05 -14.98
C PRO A 285 9.88 24.47 -16.26
N PRO A 286 11.23 24.56 -16.24
CA PRO A 286 12.02 24.86 -17.42
C PRO A 286 11.77 23.88 -18.58
N ASN A 287 11.49 22.62 -18.24
CA ASN A 287 10.98 21.61 -19.16
C ASN A 287 9.59 21.16 -18.69
N PRO A 288 8.50 21.79 -19.16
CA PRO A 288 7.15 21.47 -18.71
C PRO A 288 6.71 20.05 -19.09
N PHE A 289 7.34 19.42 -20.09
CA PHE A 289 7.02 18.07 -20.55
C PHE A 289 8.21 17.13 -20.35
N ASP A 290 8.24 16.42 -19.22
CA ASP A 290 9.23 15.37 -18.94
C ASP A 290 8.68 13.99 -19.36
N LEU A 291 8.85 13.68 -20.65
CA LEU A 291 8.41 12.45 -21.29
C LEU A 291 9.57 11.48 -21.58
N LYS A 292 10.76 11.70 -21.01
CA LYS A 292 11.96 10.91 -21.33
C LYS A 292 11.80 9.42 -21.00
N ARG A 293 10.92 9.08 -20.05
CA ARG A 293 10.59 7.72 -19.62
C ARG A 293 9.32 7.17 -20.26
N ALA A 294 8.68 7.94 -21.13
CA ALA A 294 7.47 7.50 -21.82
C ALA A 294 7.84 6.52 -22.95
N PRO A 295 7.08 5.43 -23.14
CA PRO A 295 7.29 4.55 -24.28
C PRO A 295 7.02 5.33 -25.57
N LYS A 296 7.74 5.01 -26.65
CA LYS A 296 7.45 5.64 -27.94
C LYS A 296 6.06 5.22 -28.46
N PRO A 297 5.34 6.13 -29.16
CA PRO A 297 4.11 5.78 -29.86
C PRO A 297 4.31 4.62 -30.83
N LEU A 298 3.28 3.81 -31.02
CA LEU A 298 3.30 2.71 -31.98
C LEU A 298 2.77 3.22 -33.32
N ASP A 299 3.52 3.02 -34.41
CA ASP A 299 3.10 3.43 -35.75
C ASP A 299 1.82 2.69 -36.20
N GLU A 300 1.67 1.43 -35.77
CA GLU A 300 0.58 0.52 -36.10
C GLU A 300 -0.47 0.44 -34.98
N TRP A 301 -0.80 1.58 -34.38
CA TRP A 301 -1.89 1.69 -33.41
C TRP A 301 -3.25 1.32 -34.02
N VAL A 302 -4.10 0.65 -33.25
CA VAL A 302 -5.47 0.29 -33.64
C VAL A 302 -6.47 0.49 -32.51
N GLY A 303 -7.70 0.85 -32.88
CA GLY A 303 -8.86 0.77 -31.99
C GLY A 303 -8.80 1.61 -30.72
N ARG A 304 -9.47 1.11 -29.67
CA ARG A 304 -9.59 1.73 -28.32
C ARG A 304 -10.32 3.07 -28.26
N GLY A 305 -11.18 3.37 -29.23
CA GLY A 305 -11.92 4.65 -29.31
C GLY A 305 -12.69 4.97 -28.03
N GLU A 306 -13.50 4.03 -27.54
CA GLU A 306 -14.29 4.19 -26.32
C GLU A 306 -13.42 4.44 -25.08
N LEU A 307 -12.28 3.74 -24.95
CA LEU A 307 -11.35 3.96 -23.84
C LEU A 307 -10.71 5.36 -23.90
N LEU A 308 -10.33 5.82 -25.09
CA LEU A 308 -9.77 7.16 -25.28
C LEU A 308 -10.80 8.26 -25.00
N GLU A 309 -12.05 8.09 -25.45
CA GLU A 309 -13.14 9.02 -25.16
C GLU A 309 -13.46 9.07 -23.66
N ASN A 310 -13.45 7.92 -23.00
CA ASN A 310 -13.61 7.84 -21.55
C ASN A 310 -12.48 8.54 -20.79
N LEU A 311 -11.23 8.43 -21.26
CA LEU A 311 -10.09 9.15 -20.67
C LEU A 311 -10.16 10.66 -20.92
N ASP A 312 -10.62 11.09 -22.09
CA ASP A 312 -10.89 12.51 -22.36
C ASP A 312 -11.93 13.05 -21.38
N GLN A 313 -13.03 12.34 -21.18
CA GLN A 313 -14.04 12.69 -20.16
C GLN A 313 -13.46 12.71 -18.74
N ASP A 314 -12.58 11.76 -18.42
CA ASP A 314 -11.90 11.71 -17.11
C ASP A 314 -11.04 12.95 -16.88
N TRP A 315 -10.28 13.37 -17.89
CA TRP A 315 -9.46 14.58 -17.82
C TRP A 315 -10.29 15.85 -17.85
N GLU A 316 -11.31 15.97 -18.69
CA GLU A 316 -12.13 17.17 -18.76
C GLU A 316 -12.93 17.40 -17.46
N SER A 317 -13.25 16.32 -16.75
CA SER A 317 -13.94 16.37 -15.46
C SER A 317 -13.11 17.07 -14.38
N GLY A 318 -13.72 18.05 -13.71
CA GLY A 318 -13.16 18.65 -12.48
C GLY A 318 -13.29 17.76 -11.24
N ASP A 319 -14.06 16.67 -11.35
CA ASP A 319 -14.39 15.75 -10.26
C ASP A 319 -13.53 14.49 -10.27
N ARG A 320 -12.69 14.29 -11.29
CA ARG A 320 -11.75 13.17 -11.39
C ARG A 320 -10.32 13.69 -11.32
N CYS A 321 -9.54 13.11 -10.41
CA CYS A 321 -8.12 13.44 -10.23
C CYS A 321 -7.22 12.26 -10.57
N ILE A 322 -7.70 11.02 -10.41
CA ILE A 322 -6.91 9.82 -10.63
C ILE A 322 -7.69 8.84 -11.50
N THR A 323 -7.07 8.34 -12.57
CA THR A 323 -7.61 7.25 -13.37
C THR A 323 -6.63 6.09 -13.46
N GLY A 324 -7.08 4.90 -13.08
CA GLY A 324 -6.31 3.66 -13.27
C GLY A 324 -6.66 2.98 -14.59
N LEU A 325 -5.68 2.75 -15.45
CA LEU A 325 -5.75 1.79 -16.55
C LEU A 325 -5.36 0.42 -16.01
N ILE A 326 -6.33 -0.48 -15.91
CA ILE A 326 -6.18 -1.77 -15.23
C ILE A 326 -6.37 -2.88 -16.25
N GLY A 327 -5.44 -3.82 -16.31
CA GLY A 327 -5.54 -4.93 -17.26
C GLY A 327 -4.34 -5.85 -17.21
N PHE A 328 -4.40 -6.97 -17.94
CA PHE A 328 -3.31 -7.94 -17.95
C PHE A 328 -2.01 -7.37 -18.55
N GLY A 329 -0.89 -8.01 -18.23
CA GLY A 329 0.41 -7.67 -18.84
C GLY A 329 0.36 -7.94 -20.36
N GLY A 330 0.80 -6.97 -21.17
CA GLY A 330 0.81 -7.10 -22.63
C GLY A 330 -0.45 -6.61 -23.37
N GLU A 331 -1.47 -6.09 -22.69
CA GLU A 331 -2.70 -5.55 -23.33
C GLU A 331 -2.54 -4.15 -23.94
N GLY A 332 -1.38 -3.50 -23.73
CA GLY A 332 -1.05 -2.21 -24.31
C GLY A 332 -1.36 -0.99 -23.43
N LYS A 333 -1.51 -1.16 -22.10
CA LYS A 333 -1.81 -0.04 -21.17
C LYS A 333 -0.86 1.15 -21.30
N SER A 334 0.46 0.91 -21.27
CA SER A 334 1.47 1.97 -21.39
C SER A 334 1.42 2.66 -22.76
N SER A 335 1.14 1.90 -23.82
CA SER A 335 0.95 2.45 -25.17
C SER A 335 -0.36 3.25 -25.29
N LEU A 336 -1.45 2.82 -24.63
CA LEU A 336 -2.70 3.56 -24.53
C LEU A 336 -2.51 4.88 -23.78
N ALA A 337 -1.82 4.83 -22.64
CA ALA A 337 -1.48 6.02 -21.86
C ALA A 337 -0.67 7.01 -22.69
N GLN A 338 0.39 6.56 -23.37
CA GLN A 338 1.20 7.43 -24.22
C GLN A 338 0.38 8.07 -25.34
N HIS A 339 -0.40 7.25 -26.08
CA HIS A 339 -1.19 7.79 -27.18
C HIS A 339 -2.22 8.80 -26.69
N TRP A 340 -2.84 8.54 -25.54
CA TRP A 340 -3.76 9.48 -24.94
C TRP A 340 -3.07 10.78 -24.48
N VAL A 341 -1.89 10.70 -23.88
CA VAL A 341 -1.08 11.89 -23.53
C VAL A 341 -0.78 12.73 -24.78
N ASP A 342 -0.36 12.11 -25.88
CA ASP A 342 -0.11 12.82 -27.14
C ASP A 342 -1.37 13.51 -27.68
N ARG A 343 -2.52 12.82 -27.62
CA ARG A 343 -3.83 13.35 -28.02
C ARG A 343 -4.23 14.57 -27.18
N VAL A 344 -4.06 14.49 -25.86
CA VAL A 344 -4.40 15.58 -24.92
C VAL A 344 -3.45 16.77 -25.09
N MET A 345 -2.15 16.53 -25.29
CA MET A 345 -1.18 17.60 -25.55
C MET A 345 -1.46 18.33 -26.88
N GLN A 346 -1.94 17.62 -27.91
CA GLN A 346 -2.22 18.20 -29.22
C GLN A 346 -3.58 18.91 -29.28
N SER A 347 -4.60 18.35 -28.64
CA SER A 347 -6.01 18.72 -28.90
C SER A 347 -6.92 18.73 -27.67
N GLY A 348 -6.41 18.45 -26.47
CA GLY A 348 -7.20 18.42 -25.24
C GLY A 348 -7.71 19.80 -24.82
N SER A 349 -8.87 19.85 -24.17
CA SER A 349 -9.48 21.07 -23.66
C SER A 349 -9.90 20.91 -22.19
N PRO A 350 -9.12 21.39 -21.21
CA PRO A 350 -7.90 22.19 -21.34
C PRO A 350 -6.68 21.33 -21.68
N GLN A 351 -5.65 21.94 -22.27
CA GLN A 351 -4.32 21.30 -22.39
C GLN A 351 -3.61 21.29 -21.03
N PRO A 352 -2.74 20.30 -20.76
CA PRO A 352 -1.92 20.28 -19.57
C PRO A 352 -0.86 21.39 -19.62
N ASP A 353 -0.66 22.07 -18.49
CA ASP A 353 0.42 23.05 -18.31
C ASP A 353 1.81 22.37 -18.22
N GLY A 354 1.82 21.10 -17.83
CA GLY A 354 3.00 20.25 -17.85
C GLY A 354 2.66 18.77 -17.69
N VAL A 355 3.53 17.91 -18.21
CA VAL A 355 3.41 16.46 -18.11
C VAL A 355 4.67 15.87 -17.47
N PHE A 356 4.49 14.96 -16.52
CA PHE A 356 5.57 14.20 -15.90
C PHE A 356 5.29 12.71 -16.03
N TRP A 357 6.19 11.96 -16.66
CA TRP A 357 6.09 10.51 -16.83
C TRP A 357 7.12 9.78 -15.97
N TRP A 358 6.65 8.84 -15.14
CA TRP A 358 7.49 7.94 -14.36
C TRP A 358 7.13 6.48 -14.61
N GLY A 359 8.12 5.67 -15.01
CA GLY A 359 7.96 4.23 -15.21
C GLY A 359 8.58 3.43 -14.07
N PHE A 360 7.75 2.74 -13.28
CA PHE A 360 8.22 1.92 -12.16
C PHE A 360 8.92 0.63 -12.59
N TYR A 361 8.77 0.18 -13.84
CA TYR A 361 9.60 -0.90 -14.37
C TYR A 361 11.07 -0.48 -14.55
N GLU A 362 11.32 0.81 -14.78
CA GLU A 362 12.66 1.36 -14.97
C GLU A 362 13.29 1.77 -13.64
N ASN A 363 12.48 2.21 -12.68
CA ASN A 363 12.94 2.56 -11.35
C ASN A 363 11.84 2.32 -10.30
N LEU A 364 12.06 1.31 -9.46
CA LEU A 364 11.15 0.84 -8.41
C LEU A 364 11.20 1.72 -7.14
N ASP A 365 12.18 2.60 -7.03
CA ASP A 365 12.47 3.36 -5.82
C ASP A 365 11.51 4.55 -5.66
N VAL A 366 10.70 4.51 -4.59
CA VAL A 366 9.67 5.51 -4.29
C VAL A 366 10.30 6.83 -3.85
N GLU A 367 11.39 6.78 -3.10
CA GLU A 367 12.16 7.95 -2.68
C GLU A 367 12.70 8.69 -3.90
N GLN A 368 13.26 7.98 -4.88
CA GLN A 368 13.75 8.56 -6.14
C GLN A 368 12.62 9.14 -7.00
N PHE A 369 11.47 8.47 -7.05
CA PHE A 369 10.26 9.03 -7.68
C PHE A 369 9.89 10.39 -7.08
N PHE A 370 9.81 10.49 -5.75
CA PHE A 370 9.48 11.76 -5.09
C PHE A 370 10.52 12.85 -5.34
N GLU A 371 11.82 12.50 -5.33
CA GLU A 371 12.87 13.47 -5.67
C GLU A 371 12.77 13.94 -7.11
N ALA A 372 12.51 13.04 -8.06
CA ALA A 372 12.36 13.40 -9.46
C ALA A 372 11.15 14.31 -9.68
N LEU A 373 10.00 14.00 -9.05
CA LEU A 373 8.81 14.83 -9.13
C LEU A 373 9.04 16.21 -8.48
N LEU A 374 9.75 16.29 -7.35
CA LEU A 374 10.11 17.56 -6.74
C LEU A 374 11.05 18.39 -7.61
N ARG A 375 12.10 17.78 -8.20
CA ARG A 375 13.00 18.47 -9.13
C ARG A 375 12.27 18.94 -10.39
N TYR A 376 11.27 18.19 -10.85
CA TYR A 376 10.41 18.60 -11.95
C TYR A 376 9.56 19.84 -11.59
N LEU A 377 8.88 19.82 -10.43
CA LEU A 377 8.01 20.93 -10.02
C LEU A 377 8.78 22.16 -9.54
N GLU A 378 9.89 21.97 -8.81
CA GLU A 378 10.68 23.02 -8.15
C GLU A 378 12.19 22.74 -8.35
N PRO A 379 12.76 23.01 -9.55
CA PRO A 379 14.15 22.63 -9.89
C PRO A 379 15.23 23.30 -9.03
N THR A 380 14.91 24.41 -8.36
CA THR A 380 15.82 25.16 -7.50
C THR A 380 15.74 24.73 -6.03
N LEU A 381 14.88 23.76 -5.71
CA LEU A 381 14.70 23.25 -4.35
C LEU A 381 15.94 22.47 -3.90
N ASP A 382 16.49 22.87 -2.76
CA ASP A 382 17.53 22.12 -2.06
C ASP A 382 16.91 20.93 -1.32
N LEU A 383 16.99 19.75 -1.95
CA LEU A 383 16.44 18.50 -1.40
C LEU A 383 17.15 18.01 -0.14
N SER A 384 18.36 18.50 0.18
CA SER A 384 19.04 18.13 1.43
C SER A 384 18.27 18.58 2.68
N GLN A 385 17.35 19.54 2.52
CA GLN A 385 16.45 20.01 3.58
C GLN A 385 15.22 19.11 3.77
N TYR A 386 15.00 18.14 2.87
CA TYR A 386 13.85 17.23 2.86
C TYR A 386 14.33 15.77 2.63
N PRO A 387 15.16 15.20 3.51
CA PRO A 387 15.78 13.90 3.23
C PRO A 387 14.75 12.75 3.25
N SER A 388 13.69 12.84 4.05
CA SER A 388 12.68 11.77 4.17
C SER A 388 11.56 11.82 3.12
N SER A 389 11.01 10.65 2.78
CA SER A 389 9.83 10.52 1.92
C SER A 389 8.62 11.29 2.46
N SER A 390 8.39 11.27 3.77
CA SER A 390 7.29 12.02 4.38
C SER A 390 7.45 13.54 4.25
N ALA A 391 8.67 14.08 4.39
CA ALA A 391 8.96 15.49 4.13
C ALA A 391 8.65 15.87 2.68
N LYS A 392 9.10 15.03 1.74
CA LYS A 392 8.86 15.18 0.30
C LYS A 392 7.35 15.15 -0.03
N VAL A 393 6.60 14.19 0.53
CA VAL A 393 5.14 14.06 0.37
C VAL A 393 4.41 15.30 0.89
N ALA A 394 4.78 15.80 2.07
CA ALA A 394 4.17 16.99 2.65
C ALA A 394 4.40 18.24 1.79
N TYR A 395 5.61 18.38 1.24
CA TYR A 395 5.94 19.46 0.30
C TYR A 395 5.16 19.33 -1.00
N LEU A 396 5.17 18.15 -1.63
CA LEU A 396 4.42 17.86 -2.87
C LEU A 396 2.93 18.16 -2.73
N LYS A 397 2.34 17.76 -1.60
CA LYS A 397 0.97 18.11 -1.22
C LYS A 397 0.80 19.62 -1.28
N ALA A 398 1.57 20.39 -0.51
CA ALA A 398 1.46 21.84 -0.47
C ALA A 398 1.64 22.51 -1.85
N THR A 399 2.58 22.02 -2.67
CA THR A 399 2.90 22.55 -4.00
C THR A 399 1.77 22.31 -4.99
N LEU A 400 1.35 21.06 -5.18
CA LEU A 400 0.29 20.70 -6.13
C LEU A 400 -1.06 21.32 -5.76
N HIS A 401 -1.32 21.48 -4.47
CA HIS A 401 -2.53 22.11 -3.96
C HIS A 401 -2.69 23.60 -4.27
N ARG A 402 -1.58 24.32 -4.18
CA ARG A 402 -1.55 25.78 -4.32
C ARG A 402 -1.18 26.20 -5.74
N SER A 403 -0.73 25.25 -6.56
CA SER A 403 -0.46 25.43 -7.98
C SER A 403 -1.70 25.96 -8.71
N ARG A 404 -1.46 26.93 -9.60
CA ARG A 404 -2.45 27.35 -10.61
C ARG A 404 -2.32 26.58 -11.92
N HIS A 405 -1.25 25.81 -12.06
CA HIS A 405 -0.97 24.97 -13.22
C HIS A 405 -1.62 23.60 -13.08
N ARG A 406 -2.12 23.11 -14.21
CA ARG A 406 -2.79 21.83 -14.41
C ARG A 406 -1.79 20.78 -14.89
N TYR A 407 -1.19 20.04 -13.96
CA TYR A 407 -0.20 19.01 -14.30
C TYR A 407 -0.86 17.67 -14.63
N LEU A 408 -0.33 16.96 -15.63
CA LEU A 408 -0.66 15.56 -15.92
C LEU A 408 0.51 14.67 -15.47
N LEU A 409 0.27 13.83 -14.48
CA LEU A 409 1.25 12.87 -13.97
C LEU A 409 0.91 11.47 -14.51
N VAL A 410 1.87 10.78 -15.11
CA VAL A 410 1.70 9.39 -15.55
C VAL A 410 2.60 8.47 -14.74
N LEU A 411 1.99 7.50 -14.06
CA LEU A 411 2.68 6.47 -13.27
C LEU A 411 2.49 5.11 -13.96
N ASP A 412 3.52 4.67 -14.67
CA ASP A 412 3.46 3.47 -15.51
C ASP A 412 4.06 2.25 -14.79
N GLY A 413 3.29 1.15 -14.72
CA GLY A 413 3.74 -0.12 -14.14
C GLY A 413 3.64 -0.19 -12.61
N LEU A 414 2.65 0.46 -12.00
CA LEU A 414 2.54 0.61 -10.54
C LEU A 414 2.34 -0.72 -9.79
N GLU A 415 1.97 -1.82 -10.47
CA GLU A 415 1.73 -3.11 -9.84
C GLU A 415 2.95 -3.70 -9.12
N VAL A 416 4.16 -3.28 -9.50
CA VAL A 416 5.41 -3.73 -8.87
C VAL A 416 5.53 -3.21 -7.43
N LEU A 417 4.75 -2.19 -7.06
CA LEU A 417 4.66 -1.63 -5.72
C LEU A 417 3.37 -2.01 -5.00
N GLN A 418 2.60 -2.96 -5.54
CA GLN A 418 1.39 -3.50 -4.93
C GLN A 418 1.61 -4.94 -4.47
N HIS A 419 0.87 -5.36 -3.45
CA HIS A 419 0.85 -6.78 -3.08
C HIS A 419 0.27 -7.61 -4.25
N PRO A 420 1.00 -8.62 -4.75
CA PRO A 420 0.61 -9.33 -5.96
C PRO A 420 -0.47 -10.40 -5.73
N GLN A 421 -0.74 -10.77 -4.47
CA GLN A 421 -1.69 -11.82 -4.08
C GLN A 421 -2.07 -11.72 -2.60
N GLY A 422 -3.02 -12.55 -2.16
CA GLY A 422 -3.47 -12.63 -0.78
C GLY A 422 -4.52 -11.57 -0.42
N ASP A 423 -4.79 -11.41 0.87
CA ASP A 423 -5.82 -10.47 1.38
C ASP A 423 -5.50 -9.00 1.11
N ASP A 424 -4.20 -8.69 0.98
CA ASP A 424 -3.70 -7.35 0.72
C ASP A 424 -3.53 -7.07 -0.79
N TYR A 425 -3.95 -8.00 -1.67
CA TYR A 425 -3.83 -7.86 -3.12
C TYR A 425 -4.31 -6.49 -3.62
N GLY A 426 -3.49 -5.81 -4.41
CA GLY A 426 -3.80 -4.47 -4.94
C GLY A 426 -3.61 -3.32 -3.95
N LEU A 427 -3.27 -3.58 -2.68
CA LEU A 427 -2.80 -2.56 -1.76
C LEU A 427 -1.33 -2.22 -2.01
N PHE A 428 -0.97 -0.97 -1.78
CA PHE A 428 0.41 -0.50 -1.88
C PHE A 428 1.28 -1.05 -0.75
N THR A 429 2.51 -1.43 -1.12
CA THR A 429 3.56 -1.83 -0.18
C THR A 429 4.24 -0.63 0.49
N SER A 430 4.24 0.54 -0.17
CA SER A 430 4.80 1.79 0.35
C SER A 430 3.72 2.68 0.95
N VAL A 431 3.84 2.93 2.26
CA VAL A 431 2.95 3.83 3.02
C VAL A 431 3.04 5.27 2.50
N ASP A 432 4.24 5.75 2.16
CA ASP A 432 4.41 7.13 1.69
C ASP A 432 3.80 7.34 0.28
N LEU A 433 3.93 6.37 -0.62
CA LEU A 433 3.26 6.39 -1.94
C LEU A 433 1.74 6.40 -1.79
N LYS A 434 1.21 5.50 -0.95
CA LYS A 434 -0.21 5.43 -0.60
C LYS A 434 -0.71 6.77 -0.09
N ASN A 435 -0.02 7.37 0.87
CA ASN A 435 -0.39 8.65 1.46
C ASN A 435 -0.34 9.79 0.45
N TRP A 436 0.67 9.82 -0.42
CA TRP A 436 0.74 10.83 -1.48
C TRP A 436 -0.41 10.72 -2.48
N LEU A 437 -0.73 9.51 -2.97
CA LEU A 437 -1.85 9.30 -3.91
C LEU A 437 -3.21 9.63 -3.27
N ARG A 438 -3.41 9.28 -1.99
CA ARG A 438 -4.60 9.67 -1.22
C ARG A 438 -4.73 11.18 -1.08
N ASN A 439 -3.64 11.86 -0.70
CA ASN A 439 -3.60 13.32 -0.65
C ASN A 439 -3.89 13.95 -2.03
N PHE A 440 -3.38 13.34 -3.10
CA PHE A 440 -3.63 13.79 -4.47
C PHE A 440 -5.10 13.66 -4.84
N ALA A 441 -5.72 12.51 -4.54
CA ALA A 441 -7.14 12.26 -4.79
C ALA A 441 -8.03 13.20 -3.98
N GLU A 442 -7.70 13.43 -2.71
CA GLU A 442 -8.54 14.22 -1.82
C GLU A 442 -8.55 15.70 -2.22
N ALA A 443 -7.41 16.24 -2.63
CA ALA A 443 -7.17 17.61 -2.26
C ALA A 443 -6.57 18.44 -3.43
N THR A 444 -6.01 17.79 -4.45
CA THR A 444 -5.56 18.43 -5.69
C THR A 444 -6.71 19.01 -6.52
N ARG A 445 -6.50 20.17 -7.12
CA ARG A 445 -7.45 20.81 -8.04
C ARG A 445 -6.77 21.04 -9.38
N GLY A 446 -7.40 20.58 -10.46
CA GLY A 446 -6.89 20.74 -11.83
C GLY A 446 -5.93 19.64 -12.26
N SER A 447 -4.90 19.31 -11.47
CA SER A 447 -3.94 18.26 -11.88
C SER A 447 -4.57 16.86 -11.87
N PHE A 448 -4.06 15.99 -12.74
CA PHE A 448 -4.57 14.64 -12.99
C PHE A 448 -3.45 13.62 -12.94
N CYS A 449 -3.73 12.43 -12.42
CA CYS A 449 -2.80 11.31 -12.38
C CYS A 449 -3.37 10.11 -13.14
N LEU A 450 -2.71 9.71 -14.22
CA LEU A 450 -3.00 8.48 -14.94
C LEU A 450 -2.06 7.38 -14.45
N ILE A 451 -2.62 6.25 -14.03
CA ILE A 451 -1.86 5.13 -13.47
C ILE A 451 -2.05 3.92 -14.38
N THR A 452 -0.99 3.21 -14.77
CA THR A 452 -1.11 1.89 -15.38
C THR A 452 -0.76 0.81 -14.35
N THR A 453 -1.60 -0.23 -14.25
CA THR A 453 -1.37 -1.34 -13.31
C THR A 453 -2.04 -2.64 -13.77
N ARG A 454 -1.62 -3.78 -13.23
CA ARG A 454 -2.28 -5.08 -13.37
C ARG A 454 -3.28 -5.37 -12.25
N ALA A 455 -3.20 -4.64 -11.13
CA ALA A 455 -3.99 -4.87 -9.93
C ALA A 455 -4.92 -3.68 -9.62
N PRO A 456 -6.09 -3.90 -9.00
CA PRO A 456 -6.96 -2.82 -8.56
C PRO A 456 -6.25 -1.90 -7.55
N LEU A 457 -6.51 -0.58 -7.61
CA LEU A 457 -5.94 0.40 -6.68
C LEU A 457 -6.84 0.53 -5.45
N LEU A 458 -6.89 -0.53 -4.64
CA LEU A 458 -7.86 -0.66 -3.54
C LEU A 458 -7.66 0.38 -2.43
N ASP A 459 -6.48 0.99 -2.32
CA ASP A 459 -6.21 2.09 -1.40
C ASP A 459 -6.96 3.39 -1.74
N LEU A 460 -7.50 3.50 -2.96
CA LEU A 460 -8.22 4.67 -3.49
C LEU A 460 -9.73 4.43 -3.66
N ILE A 461 -10.24 3.25 -3.28
CA ILE A 461 -11.64 2.84 -3.53
C ILE A 461 -12.68 3.80 -2.93
N ASP A 462 -12.30 4.46 -1.82
CA ASP A 462 -13.09 5.41 -1.06
C ASP A 462 -12.99 6.87 -1.55
N TYR A 463 -12.35 7.12 -2.69
CA TYR A 463 -12.26 8.46 -3.29
C TYR A 463 -13.14 8.58 -4.53
N ARG A 464 -14.05 9.57 -4.53
CA ARG A 464 -14.90 9.91 -5.70
C ARG A 464 -14.08 10.39 -6.88
N THR A 465 -12.94 11.03 -6.60
CA THR A 465 -11.98 11.54 -7.57
C THR A 465 -11.13 10.45 -8.22
N TYR A 466 -11.22 9.21 -7.75
CA TYR A 466 -10.61 8.05 -8.37
C TYR A 466 -11.61 7.28 -9.22
N THR A 467 -11.22 6.89 -10.43
CA THR A 467 -11.92 5.94 -11.28
C THR A 467 -10.94 4.97 -11.95
N TYR A 468 -11.44 3.90 -12.57
CA TYR A 468 -10.61 3.00 -13.36
C TYR A 468 -11.27 2.64 -14.68
N ARG A 469 -10.45 2.25 -15.65
CA ARG A 469 -10.83 1.77 -16.98
C ARG A 469 -10.16 0.43 -17.21
N GLU A 470 -10.94 -0.60 -17.46
CA GLU A 470 -10.40 -1.92 -17.79
C GLU A 470 -9.85 -1.91 -19.23
N VAL A 471 -8.59 -2.29 -19.39
CA VAL A 471 -7.94 -2.43 -20.69
C VAL A 471 -8.04 -3.89 -21.09
N GLU A 472 -9.10 -4.19 -21.84
CA GLU A 472 -9.40 -5.53 -22.35
C GLU A 472 -8.52 -5.92 -23.54
N HIS A 473 -8.65 -7.15 -24.03
CA HIS A 473 -8.00 -7.58 -25.27
C HIS A 473 -8.57 -6.84 -26.50
N LEU A 474 -7.88 -6.91 -27.62
CA LEU A 474 -8.41 -6.38 -28.88
C LEU A 474 -9.62 -7.21 -29.32
N SER A 475 -10.62 -6.54 -29.88
CA SER A 475 -11.72 -7.21 -30.59
C SER A 475 -11.19 -7.96 -31.81
N ALA A 476 -12.00 -8.87 -32.37
CA ALA A 476 -11.62 -9.59 -33.58
C ALA A 476 -11.25 -8.62 -34.72
N ASN A 477 -12.00 -7.54 -34.89
CA ASN A 477 -11.78 -6.56 -35.95
C ASN A 477 -10.52 -5.73 -35.71
N GLU A 478 -10.30 -5.24 -34.49
CA GLU A 478 -9.08 -4.51 -34.14
C GLU A 478 -7.84 -5.40 -34.27
N GLY A 479 -7.93 -6.67 -33.90
CA GLY A 479 -6.84 -7.64 -34.08
C GLY A 479 -6.52 -7.91 -35.55
N VAL A 480 -7.52 -8.00 -36.42
CA VAL A 480 -7.32 -8.12 -37.88
C VAL A 480 -6.66 -6.86 -38.43
N GLU A 481 -7.13 -5.68 -38.03
CA GLU A 481 -6.53 -4.40 -38.44
C GLU A 481 -5.06 -4.31 -38.01
N LEU A 482 -4.73 -4.76 -36.79
CA LEU A 482 -3.35 -4.79 -36.31
C LEU A 482 -2.48 -5.70 -37.19
N LEU A 483 -2.92 -6.93 -37.44
CA LEU A 483 -2.17 -7.87 -38.29
C LEU A 483 -1.96 -7.30 -39.70
N GLN A 484 -2.98 -6.67 -40.28
CA GLN A 484 -2.88 -6.03 -41.60
C GLN A 484 -1.90 -4.86 -41.61
N LYS A 485 -1.94 -3.98 -40.60
CA LYS A 485 -0.98 -2.87 -40.45
C LYS A 485 0.45 -3.36 -40.27
N LEU A 486 0.65 -4.49 -39.61
CA LEU A 486 1.95 -5.15 -39.51
C LEU A 486 2.45 -5.72 -40.85
N GLY A 487 1.57 -5.85 -41.86
CA GLY A 487 1.90 -6.40 -43.17
C GLY A 487 1.49 -7.86 -43.35
N VAL A 488 0.66 -8.41 -42.47
CA VAL A 488 0.11 -9.76 -42.62
C VAL A 488 -1.05 -9.74 -43.63
N SER A 489 -1.02 -10.72 -44.53
CA SER A 489 -1.95 -10.96 -45.62
C SER A 489 -2.71 -12.27 -45.41
N GLY A 490 -3.97 -12.30 -45.85
CA GLY A 490 -4.88 -13.41 -45.65
C GLY A 490 -6.33 -12.96 -45.86
N SER A 491 -7.26 -13.90 -45.98
CA SER A 491 -8.68 -13.55 -46.00
C SER A 491 -9.15 -13.10 -44.61
N GLU A 492 -10.13 -12.20 -44.56
CA GLU A 492 -10.66 -11.70 -43.29
C GLU A 492 -11.16 -12.80 -42.34
N PRO A 493 -11.85 -13.87 -42.80
CA PRO A 493 -12.23 -14.98 -41.93
C PRO A 493 -11.03 -15.73 -41.33
N GLU A 494 -9.95 -15.93 -42.09
CA GLU A 494 -8.73 -16.57 -41.60
C GLU A 494 -8.05 -15.72 -40.52
N LEU A 495 -7.92 -14.41 -40.76
CA LEU A 495 -7.34 -13.48 -39.80
C LEU A 495 -8.19 -13.41 -38.52
N GLN A 496 -9.52 -13.31 -38.64
CA GLN A 496 -10.42 -13.33 -37.49
C GLN A 496 -10.32 -14.64 -36.70
N GLN A 497 -10.18 -15.78 -37.37
CA GLN A 497 -9.99 -17.07 -36.72
C GLN A 497 -8.71 -17.10 -35.91
N VAL A 498 -7.58 -16.63 -36.47
CA VAL A 498 -6.30 -16.55 -35.75
C VAL A 498 -6.43 -15.61 -34.55
N VAL A 499 -7.00 -14.41 -34.73
CA VAL A 499 -7.20 -13.46 -33.62
C VAL A 499 -8.00 -14.09 -32.47
N ARG A 500 -9.09 -14.81 -32.77
CA ARG A 500 -9.90 -15.50 -31.77
C ARG A 500 -9.16 -16.65 -31.09
N GLN A 501 -8.40 -17.46 -31.86
CA GLN A 501 -7.59 -18.55 -31.30
C GLN A 501 -6.56 -18.02 -30.30
N TRP A 502 -5.90 -16.90 -30.63
CA TRP A 502 -4.91 -16.27 -29.77
C TRP A 502 -5.51 -15.35 -28.70
N GLY A 503 -6.82 -15.08 -28.75
CA GLY A 503 -7.56 -14.38 -27.70
C GLY A 503 -7.47 -12.85 -27.76
N GLY A 504 -7.02 -12.27 -28.88
CA GLY A 504 -6.96 -10.81 -29.05
C GLY A 504 -5.84 -10.09 -28.29
N TYR A 505 -4.91 -10.80 -27.65
CA TYR A 505 -3.85 -10.18 -26.84
C TYR A 505 -2.88 -9.35 -27.69
N ALA A 506 -2.80 -8.04 -27.43
CA ALA A 506 -2.06 -7.10 -28.27
C ALA A 506 -0.57 -7.45 -28.44
N LEU A 507 0.13 -7.79 -27.34
CA LEU A 507 1.54 -8.22 -27.40
C LEU A 507 1.72 -9.50 -28.22
N VAL A 508 0.86 -10.50 -28.01
CA VAL A 508 0.95 -11.79 -28.70
C VAL A 508 0.72 -11.61 -30.19
N LEU A 509 -0.32 -10.86 -30.57
CA LEU A 509 -0.61 -10.57 -31.98
C LEU A 509 0.50 -9.74 -32.63
N SER A 510 1.12 -8.81 -31.90
CA SER A 510 2.27 -8.04 -32.41
C SER A 510 3.47 -8.94 -32.69
N LEU A 511 3.84 -9.81 -31.75
CA LEU A 511 4.94 -10.77 -31.93
C LEU A 511 4.63 -11.78 -33.05
N LEU A 512 3.40 -12.28 -33.11
CA LEU A 512 2.98 -13.22 -34.14
C LEU A 512 2.98 -12.59 -35.53
N GLY A 513 2.47 -11.36 -35.65
CA GLY A 513 2.45 -10.62 -36.91
C GLY A 513 3.86 -10.32 -37.42
N SER A 514 4.75 -9.83 -36.55
CA SER A 514 6.17 -9.64 -36.90
C SER A 514 6.84 -10.95 -37.32
N TYR A 515 6.55 -12.06 -36.63
CA TYR A 515 7.09 -13.38 -37.00
C TYR A 515 6.61 -13.80 -38.39
N LEU A 516 5.31 -13.67 -38.69
CA LEU A 516 4.74 -14.03 -39.98
C LEU A 516 5.34 -13.20 -41.12
N VAL A 517 5.50 -11.90 -40.93
CA VAL A 517 6.07 -11.00 -41.94
C VAL A 517 7.50 -11.40 -42.28
N ASP A 518 8.32 -11.66 -41.26
CA ASP A 518 9.74 -11.91 -41.46
C ASP A 518 10.09 -13.37 -41.82
N HIS A 519 9.30 -14.36 -41.39
CA HIS A 519 9.59 -15.78 -41.59
C HIS A 519 8.59 -16.51 -42.48
N CYS A 520 7.41 -15.92 -42.73
CA CYS A 520 6.32 -16.53 -43.50
C CYS A 520 5.83 -15.62 -44.65
N ASN A 521 6.64 -14.65 -45.07
CA ASN A 521 6.32 -13.65 -46.11
C ASN A 521 5.02 -12.86 -45.86
N GLY A 522 4.60 -12.78 -44.59
CA GLY A 522 3.34 -12.16 -44.19
C GLY A 522 2.11 -12.98 -44.55
N ASP A 523 2.20 -14.22 -45.00
CA ASP A 523 1.04 -15.04 -45.38
C ASP A 523 0.50 -15.83 -44.17
N ILE A 524 -0.74 -15.57 -43.76
CA ILE A 524 -1.37 -16.25 -42.63
C ILE A 524 -1.49 -17.76 -42.83
N GLN A 525 -1.54 -18.25 -44.07
CA GLN A 525 -1.63 -19.68 -44.38
C GLN A 525 -0.31 -20.42 -44.13
N GLN A 526 0.80 -19.69 -44.02
CA GLN A 526 2.12 -20.24 -43.70
C GLN A 526 2.37 -20.31 -42.18
N LEU A 527 1.37 -19.97 -41.35
CA LEU A 527 1.43 -20.13 -39.90
C LEU A 527 1.61 -21.61 -39.54
N PRO A 528 2.70 -22.00 -38.85
CA PRO A 528 2.92 -23.40 -38.49
C PRO A 528 1.80 -23.97 -37.63
N ALA A 529 1.25 -25.13 -38.01
CA ALA A 529 0.09 -25.72 -37.33
C ALA A 529 0.37 -26.09 -35.85
N ASP A 530 1.62 -26.40 -35.53
CA ASP A 530 2.10 -26.71 -34.18
C ASP A 530 2.37 -25.46 -33.32
N LEU A 531 2.26 -24.27 -33.90
CA LEU A 531 2.29 -22.99 -33.19
C LEU A 531 0.93 -22.59 -32.60
N ALA A 532 -0.17 -23.20 -33.06
CA ALA A 532 -1.51 -22.85 -32.57
C ALA A 532 -1.64 -23.07 -31.05
N PRO A 533 -2.31 -22.15 -30.32
CA PRO A 533 -2.50 -22.28 -28.88
C PRO A 533 -3.50 -23.39 -28.57
N THR A 534 -3.36 -24.02 -27.39
CA THR A 534 -4.36 -25.02 -26.94
C THR A 534 -5.51 -24.35 -26.19
N ALA A 535 -6.71 -24.94 -26.23
CA ALA A 535 -7.92 -24.37 -25.62
C ALA A 535 -7.79 -24.12 -24.10
N THR A 536 -6.92 -24.86 -23.41
CA THR A 536 -6.68 -24.78 -21.96
C THR A 536 -5.41 -24.03 -21.58
N GLU A 537 -4.69 -23.46 -22.54
CA GLU A 537 -3.41 -22.79 -22.30
C GLU A 537 -3.59 -21.47 -21.55
N ALA A 538 -2.84 -21.29 -20.46
CA ALA A 538 -2.87 -20.05 -19.69
C ALA A 538 -2.36 -18.87 -20.53
N LYS A 539 -2.79 -17.65 -20.17
CA LYS A 539 -2.52 -16.44 -20.97
C LYS A 539 -1.02 -16.21 -21.19
N TYR A 540 -0.20 -16.37 -20.15
CA TYR A 540 1.24 -16.16 -20.21
C TYR A 540 1.97 -17.19 -21.08
N ASP A 541 1.50 -18.44 -21.09
CA ASP A 541 2.10 -19.52 -21.87
C ASP A 541 2.02 -19.26 -23.38
N ARG A 542 1.02 -18.49 -23.83
CA ARG A 542 0.87 -18.08 -25.23
C ARG A 542 2.00 -17.17 -25.70
N VAL A 543 2.49 -16.26 -24.84
CA VAL A 543 3.66 -15.42 -25.17
C VAL A 543 4.89 -16.31 -25.32
N SER A 544 5.18 -17.15 -24.32
CA SER A 544 6.30 -18.10 -24.36
C SER A 544 6.21 -19.09 -25.52
N ARG A 545 5.01 -19.42 -26.01
CA ARG A 545 4.81 -20.24 -27.21
C ARG A 545 5.29 -19.54 -28.48
N VAL A 546 4.95 -18.26 -28.68
CA VAL A 546 5.46 -17.47 -29.81
C VAL A 546 6.98 -17.28 -29.68
N LEU A 547 7.47 -16.96 -28.48
CA LEU A 547 8.90 -16.78 -28.25
C LEU A 547 9.73 -18.03 -28.52
N ARG A 548 9.19 -19.24 -28.30
CA ARG A 548 9.87 -20.50 -28.70
C ARG A 548 10.11 -20.61 -30.21
N ARG A 549 9.30 -19.97 -31.05
CA ARG A 549 9.57 -19.92 -32.52
C ARG A 549 10.60 -18.89 -32.88
N TYR A 550 10.60 -17.76 -32.17
CA TYR A 550 11.71 -16.83 -32.28
C TYR A 550 13.01 -17.48 -31.84
N ASP A 551 13.01 -18.32 -30.79
CA ASP A 551 14.19 -19.07 -30.40
C ASP A 551 14.75 -19.85 -31.60
N GLU A 552 13.92 -20.62 -32.32
CA GLU A 552 14.33 -21.39 -33.51
C GLU A 552 14.80 -20.51 -34.69
N ALA A 553 14.20 -19.33 -34.86
CA ALA A 553 14.44 -18.45 -36.00
C ALA A 553 15.62 -17.49 -35.80
N LEU A 554 15.94 -17.13 -34.55
CA LEU A 554 17.06 -16.27 -34.20
C LEU A 554 18.39 -16.98 -34.44
N THR A 555 19.40 -16.22 -34.89
CA THR A 555 20.77 -16.74 -34.95
C THR A 555 21.26 -17.06 -33.54
N PRO A 556 22.25 -17.95 -33.37
CA PRO A 556 22.83 -18.21 -32.05
C PRO A 556 23.30 -16.91 -31.36
N VAL A 557 23.89 -15.98 -32.10
CA VAL A 557 24.37 -14.69 -31.56
C VAL A 557 23.22 -13.78 -31.14
N ASP A 558 22.14 -13.70 -31.92
CA ASP A 558 20.98 -12.85 -31.58
C ASP A 558 20.28 -13.36 -30.31
N ARG A 559 20.15 -14.68 -30.21
CA ARG A 559 19.56 -15.33 -29.04
C ARG A 559 20.45 -15.15 -27.81
N GLU A 560 21.76 -15.30 -28.00
CA GLU A 560 22.77 -15.08 -26.96
C GLU A 560 22.69 -13.65 -26.42
N PHE A 561 22.64 -12.66 -27.32
CA PHE A 561 22.47 -11.25 -26.99
C PHE A 561 21.18 -11.00 -26.20
N LEU A 562 20.05 -11.57 -26.63
CA LEU A 562 18.76 -11.33 -26.00
C LEU A 562 18.64 -11.99 -24.61
N GLU A 563 19.24 -13.16 -24.43
CA GLU A 563 19.43 -13.80 -23.13
C GLU A 563 20.24 -12.87 -22.19
N GLY A 564 21.33 -12.29 -22.68
CA GLY A 564 22.15 -11.37 -21.91
C GLY A 564 21.47 -10.03 -21.60
N PHE A 565 20.79 -9.44 -22.59
CA PHE A 565 19.97 -8.24 -22.43
C PHE A 565 18.91 -8.41 -21.33
N SER A 566 18.36 -9.62 -21.20
CA SER A 566 17.32 -9.92 -20.23
C SER A 566 17.81 -10.03 -18.78
N ALA A 567 19.14 -10.02 -18.56
CA ALA A 567 19.73 -9.91 -17.22
C ALA A 567 19.67 -8.48 -16.66
N SER A 568 19.57 -7.46 -17.51
CA SER A 568 19.51 -6.05 -17.07
C SER A 568 18.13 -5.70 -16.52
N ARG A 569 18.12 -5.03 -15.35
CA ARG A 569 16.87 -4.56 -14.73
C ARG A 569 16.47 -3.15 -15.17
N LEU A 570 17.46 -2.34 -15.51
CA LEU A 570 17.29 -0.98 -16.03
C LEU A 570 17.28 -0.94 -17.57
N PRO A 571 16.81 0.15 -18.19
CA PRO A 571 17.03 0.40 -19.61
C PRO A 571 18.51 0.29 -19.98
N VAL A 572 18.83 -0.44 -21.05
CA VAL A 572 20.21 -0.70 -21.47
C VAL A 572 20.68 0.44 -22.39
N PRO A 573 21.70 1.23 -22.01
CA PRO A 573 22.20 2.30 -22.87
C PRO A 573 22.94 1.73 -24.09
N GLN A 574 22.94 2.47 -25.20
CA GLN A 574 23.57 2.04 -26.45
C GLN A 574 25.05 1.64 -26.27
N GLU A 575 25.79 2.34 -25.41
CA GLU A 575 27.20 2.07 -25.11
C GLU A 575 27.44 0.74 -24.37
N ALA A 576 26.40 0.16 -23.75
CA ALA A 576 26.48 -1.13 -23.07
C ALA A 576 26.13 -2.32 -23.98
N LEU A 577 25.69 -2.10 -25.23
CA LEU A 577 25.19 -3.20 -26.07
C LEU A 577 26.29 -4.21 -26.43
N THR A 578 27.52 -3.75 -26.65
CA THR A 578 28.64 -4.63 -27.01
C THR A 578 29.04 -5.56 -25.86
N LEU A 579 28.74 -5.18 -24.61
CA LEU A 579 28.93 -6.01 -23.42
C LEU A 579 28.08 -7.29 -23.44
N LEU A 580 26.95 -7.24 -24.13
CA LEU A 580 25.97 -8.34 -24.17
C LEU A 580 26.28 -9.34 -25.29
N LEU A 581 27.30 -9.08 -26.10
CA LEU A 581 27.70 -9.93 -27.22
C LEU A 581 28.77 -10.94 -26.79
N PRO A 582 28.81 -12.13 -27.42
CA PRO A 582 29.95 -13.02 -27.30
C PRO A 582 31.22 -12.37 -27.87
N ASP A 583 32.39 -12.67 -27.27
CA ASP A 583 33.67 -12.02 -27.58
C ASP A 583 34.02 -11.98 -29.08
N LEU A 584 33.70 -13.04 -29.82
CA LEU A 584 33.98 -13.16 -31.26
C LEU A 584 33.12 -12.22 -32.12
N ALA A 585 32.06 -11.64 -31.55
CA ALA A 585 31.09 -10.77 -32.19
C ALA A 585 31.06 -9.36 -31.54
N ALA A 586 31.97 -9.05 -30.62
CA ALA A 586 31.96 -7.84 -29.80
C ALA A 586 32.38 -6.56 -30.56
N ASP A 587 31.68 -6.25 -31.65
CA ASP A 587 31.79 -4.99 -32.39
C ASP A 587 30.46 -4.24 -32.39
N GLU A 588 30.54 -2.91 -32.39
CA GLU A 588 29.38 -2.03 -32.29
C GLU A 588 28.40 -2.20 -33.47
N ALA A 589 28.92 -2.46 -34.68
CA ALA A 589 28.06 -2.63 -35.87
C ALA A 589 27.22 -3.90 -35.77
N THR A 590 27.79 -5.00 -35.27
CA THR A 590 27.06 -6.24 -34.99
C THR A 590 25.97 -6.00 -33.93
N ALA A 591 26.30 -5.32 -32.82
CA ALA A 591 25.33 -4.98 -31.77
C ALA A 591 24.14 -4.18 -32.34
N ILE A 592 24.43 -3.12 -33.10
CA ILE A 592 23.43 -2.24 -33.73
C ILE A 592 22.54 -3.04 -34.69
N ASN A 593 23.10 -3.93 -35.50
CA ASN A 593 22.33 -4.77 -36.42
C ASN A 593 21.39 -5.74 -35.68
N ILE A 594 21.85 -6.32 -34.56
CA ILE A 594 21.03 -7.20 -33.72
C ILE A 594 19.87 -6.41 -33.11
N VAL A 595 20.13 -5.28 -32.45
CA VAL A 595 19.05 -4.48 -31.84
C VAL A 595 18.10 -3.92 -32.89
N ALA A 596 18.57 -3.49 -34.06
CA ALA A 596 17.70 -3.02 -35.15
C ALA A 596 16.71 -4.12 -35.59
N ARG A 597 17.19 -5.37 -35.70
CA ARG A 597 16.37 -6.53 -36.04
C ARG A 597 15.41 -6.91 -34.91
N LEU A 598 15.86 -6.90 -33.65
CA LEU A 598 15.00 -7.19 -32.49
C LEU A 598 13.94 -6.10 -32.24
N VAL A 599 14.25 -4.84 -32.56
CA VAL A 599 13.28 -3.73 -32.58
C VAL A 599 12.26 -3.94 -33.70
N LYS A 600 12.70 -4.35 -34.91
CA LYS A 600 11.79 -4.74 -36.01
C LYS A 600 10.86 -5.88 -35.60
N TYR A 601 11.36 -6.87 -34.87
CA TYR A 601 10.57 -7.98 -34.31
C TYR A 601 9.68 -7.57 -33.14
N ARG A 602 9.76 -6.31 -32.68
CA ARG A 602 9.04 -5.78 -31.51
C ARG A 602 9.36 -6.48 -30.19
N ILE A 603 10.49 -7.17 -30.15
CA ILE A 603 11.05 -7.80 -28.95
C ILE A 603 11.70 -6.71 -28.08
N LEU A 604 12.45 -5.81 -28.72
CA LEU A 604 13.04 -4.65 -28.07
C LEU A 604 12.32 -3.36 -28.48
N ARG A 605 12.42 -2.33 -27.65
CA ARG A 605 12.00 -0.97 -27.93
C ARG A 605 13.19 -0.04 -27.75
N TYR A 606 13.35 0.92 -28.67
CA TYR A 606 14.40 1.93 -28.60
C TYR A 606 13.81 3.27 -28.17
N ASN A 607 14.46 3.91 -27.19
CA ASN A 607 14.16 5.26 -26.75
C ASN A 607 15.27 6.22 -27.20
N PRO A 608 15.06 7.00 -28.29
CA PRO A 608 16.04 7.97 -28.78
C PRO A 608 16.34 9.13 -27.81
N ASP A 609 15.44 9.45 -26.87
CA ASP A 609 15.64 10.60 -25.97
C ASP A 609 16.69 10.31 -24.89
N THR A 610 16.84 9.03 -24.56
CA THR A 610 17.82 8.53 -23.58
C THR A 610 18.90 7.64 -24.22
N ALA A 611 18.78 7.37 -25.53
CA ALA A 611 19.62 6.39 -26.25
C ALA A 611 19.67 5.02 -25.55
N THR A 612 18.53 4.56 -25.03
CA THR A 612 18.40 3.29 -24.31
C THR A 612 17.44 2.32 -25.00
N TYR A 613 17.59 1.04 -24.67
CA TYR A 613 16.75 -0.05 -25.14
C TYR A 613 16.04 -0.71 -23.96
N THR A 614 14.80 -1.11 -24.18
CA THR A 614 14.00 -1.88 -23.20
C THR A 614 13.32 -3.07 -23.86
N THR A 615 12.84 -4.02 -23.05
CA THR A 615 12.00 -5.13 -23.52
C THR A 615 10.78 -5.28 -22.61
N HIS A 616 9.73 -5.91 -23.12
CA HIS A 616 8.53 -6.17 -22.33
C HIS A 616 8.85 -7.17 -21.19
N PRO A 617 8.33 -6.99 -19.95
CA PRO A 617 8.65 -7.87 -18.82
C PRO A 617 8.48 -9.38 -19.11
N LEU A 618 7.39 -9.77 -19.79
CA LEU A 618 7.16 -11.17 -20.17
C LEU A 618 8.20 -11.74 -21.15
N ILE A 619 8.77 -10.89 -22.01
CA ILE A 619 9.84 -11.30 -22.92
C ILE A 619 11.14 -11.43 -22.11
N ARG A 620 11.44 -10.44 -21.25
CA ARG A 620 12.58 -10.49 -20.33
C ARG A 620 12.61 -11.77 -19.52
N ASP A 621 11.49 -12.11 -18.88
CA ASP A 621 11.39 -13.28 -18.00
C ASP A 621 11.65 -14.59 -18.77
N HIS A 622 11.14 -14.71 -19.99
CA HIS A 622 11.38 -15.89 -20.85
C HIS A 622 12.87 -16.09 -21.16
N TYR A 623 13.56 -15.03 -21.60
CA TYR A 623 14.99 -15.13 -21.98
C TYR A 623 15.94 -15.14 -20.78
N LEU A 624 15.57 -14.52 -19.66
CA LEU A 624 16.32 -14.63 -18.41
C LEU A 624 16.28 -16.08 -17.88
N GLN A 625 15.13 -16.76 -17.95
CA GLN A 625 15.05 -18.18 -17.60
C GLN A 625 15.95 -19.05 -18.49
N ARG A 626 16.11 -18.70 -19.76
CA ARG A 626 17.04 -19.39 -20.68
C ARG A 626 18.50 -19.13 -20.32
N LEU A 627 18.87 -17.88 -20.03
CA LEU A 627 20.22 -17.54 -19.55
C LEU A 627 20.60 -18.38 -18.32
N ASN A 628 19.67 -18.51 -17.38
CA ASN A 628 19.87 -19.25 -16.13
C ASN A 628 20.03 -20.77 -16.32
N GLN A 629 19.71 -21.34 -17.51
CA GLN A 629 20.04 -22.72 -17.85
C GLN A 629 21.53 -22.92 -18.16
N HIS A 630 22.27 -21.83 -18.39
CA HIS A 630 23.70 -21.78 -18.68
C HIS A 630 24.45 -21.01 -17.57
N SER A 631 24.50 -21.59 -16.36
CA SER A 631 25.00 -20.94 -15.14
C SER A 631 26.35 -20.23 -15.30
N ASP A 632 27.33 -20.88 -15.92
CA ASP A 632 28.69 -20.34 -16.03
C ASP A 632 28.72 -19.05 -16.88
N ARG A 633 27.92 -19.03 -17.95
CA ARG A 633 27.78 -17.86 -18.82
C ARG A 633 27.00 -16.75 -18.12
N ALA A 634 25.91 -17.09 -17.41
CA ALA A 634 25.15 -16.14 -16.62
C ALA A 634 26.06 -15.43 -15.60
N VAL A 635 26.86 -16.21 -14.85
CA VAL A 635 27.82 -15.67 -13.87
C VAL A 635 28.85 -14.74 -14.52
N ALA A 636 29.46 -15.16 -15.63
CA ALA A 636 30.44 -14.33 -16.34
C ALA A 636 29.83 -13.00 -16.83
N LEU A 637 28.62 -13.06 -17.39
CA LEU A 637 27.91 -11.87 -17.87
C LEU A 637 27.52 -10.93 -16.71
N HIS A 638 27.00 -11.47 -15.60
CA HIS A 638 26.67 -10.65 -14.43
C HIS A 638 27.90 -9.91 -13.90
N ARG A 639 29.10 -10.53 -13.90
CA ARG A 639 30.35 -9.83 -13.54
C ARG A 639 30.67 -8.69 -14.51
N GLN A 640 30.54 -8.93 -15.81
CA GLN A 640 30.78 -7.90 -16.84
C GLN A 640 29.81 -6.71 -16.71
N ILE A 641 28.52 -6.97 -16.44
CA ILE A 641 27.53 -5.91 -16.21
C ILE A 641 27.86 -5.13 -14.91
N ALA A 642 28.29 -5.81 -13.85
CA ALA A 642 28.74 -5.15 -12.64
C ALA A 642 29.95 -4.23 -12.89
N ASP A 643 30.94 -4.68 -13.67
CA ASP A 643 32.12 -3.88 -14.05
C ASP A 643 31.73 -2.63 -14.85
N PHE A 644 30.76 -2.76 -15.75
CA PHE A 644 30.19 -1.62 -16.49
C PHE A 644 29.61 -0.58 -15.53
N TYR A 645 28.73 -0.99 -14.61
CA TYR A 645 28.11 -0.05 -13.67
C TYR A 645 29.10 0.57 -12.68
N LEU A 646 30.13 -0.16 -12.24
CA LEU A 646 31.22 0.41 -11.43
C LEU A 646 31.98 1.48 -12.20
N THR A 647 32.24 1.24 -13.48
CA THR A 647 32.88 2.23 -14.36
C THR A 647 31.99 3.46 -14.56
N THR A 648 30.68 3.27 -14.72
CA THR A 648 29.69 4.35 -14.81
C THR A 648 29.61 5.17 -13.52
N ALA A 649 29.70 4.53 -12.35
CA ALA A 649 29.66 5.20 -11.06
C ALA A 649 30.85 6.17 -10.86
N GLY A 650 32.05 5.73 -11.26
CA GLY A 650 33.28 6.47 -10.99
C GLY A 650 33.53 6.65 -9.48
N ASP A 651 34.20 7.74 -9.11
CA ASP A 651 34.47 8.06 -7.70
C ASP A 651 33.19 8.53 -6.99
N THR A 652 32.85 7.88 -5.87
CA THR A 652 31.67 8.28 -5.09
C THR A 652 31.93 9.60 -4.36
N PRO A 653 31.06 10.62 -4.50
CA PRO A 653 31.17 11.87 -3.77
C PRO A 653 31.14 11.67 -2.25
N GLU A 654 31.72 12.62 -1.50
CA GLU A 654 31.66 12.61 -0.03
C GLU A 654 30.21 12.74 0.50
N PHE A 655 29.34 13.44 -0.23
CA PHE A 655 27.92 13.60 0.07
C PHE A 655 27.07 13.20 -1.15
N PRO A 656 26.92 11.90 -1.41
CA PRO A 656 26.22 11.41 -2.60
C PRO A 656 24.71 11.62 -2.49
N THR A 657 24.05 11.75 -3.63
CA THR A 657 22.59 11.61 -3.79
C THR A 657 22.22 10.15 -4.08
N LEU A 658 20.93 9.79 -4.00
CA LEU A 658 20.49 8.45 -4.41
C LEU A 658 20.83 8.15 -5.88
N ALA A 659 20.76 9.16 -6.77
CA ALA A 659 21.11 9.01 -8.17
C ALA A 659 22.61 8.67 -8.37
N ASP A 660 23.50 9.23 -7.53
CA ASP A 660 24.93 8.91 -7.56
C ASP A 660 25.20 7.46 -7.11
N LEU A 661 24.34 6.91 -6.25
CA LEU A 661 24.48 5.54 -5.72
C LEU A 661 23.81 4.48 -6.60
N THR A 662 22.88 4.84 -7.48
CA THR A 662 22.13 3.89 -8.33
C THR A 662 23.03 2.94 -9.14
N PRO A 663 24.10 3.41 -9.83
CA PRO A 663 25.00 2.50 -10.54
C PRO A 663 25.70 1.51 -9.60
N LEU A 664 26.11 1.94 -8.41
CA LEU A 664 26.73 1.06 -7.41
C LEU A 664 25.75 0.00 -6.90
N MET A 665 24.48 0.36 -6.70
CA MET A 665 23.43 -0.59 -6.30
C MET A 665 23.19 -1.66 -7.36
N GLU A 666 23.17 -1.30 -8.65
CA GLU A 666 23.10 -2.29 -9.73
C GLU A 666 24.38 -3.15 -9.79
N ALA A 667 25.56 -2.58 -9.53
CA ALA A 667 26.78 -3.37 -9.43
C ALA A 667 26.70 -4.41 -8.28
N VAL A 668 26.16 -4.03 -7.11
CA VAL A 668 25.90 -4.98 -6.01
C VAL A 668 24.95 -6.08 -6.46
N HIS A 669 23.83 -5.74 -7.08
CA HIS A 669 22.88 -6.73 -7.59
C HIS A 669 23.55 -7.74 -8.51
N HIS A 670 24.26 -7.24 -9.54
CA HIS A 670 24.90 -8.10 -10.53
C HIS A 670 26.03 -8.94 -9.90
N ARG A 671 26.82 -8.43 -8.95
CA ARG A 671 27.79 -9.25 -8.19
C ARG A 671 27.11 -10.35 -7.38
N CYS A 672 26.01 -10.04 -6.71
CA CYS A 672 25.22 -11.04 -5.97
C CYS A 672 24.65 -12.13 -6.90
N GLN A 673 24.15 -11.76 -8.10
CA GLN A 673 23.69 -12.74 -9.09
C GLN A 673 24.85 -13.61 -9.65
N ALA A 674 26.08 -13.08 -9.70
CA ALA A 674 27.27 -13.84 -10.04
C ALA A 674 27.80 -14.74 -8.89
N GLY A 675 27.21 -14.65 -7.70
CA GLY A 675 27.67 -15.35 -6.49
C GLY A 675 28.86 -14.69 -5.78
N ASP A 676 29.26 -13.48 -6.20
CA ASP A 676 30.39 -12.72 -5.64
C ASP A 676 29.96 -11.90 -4.42
N TYR A 677 29.24 -12.52 -3.48
CA TYR A 677 28.59 -11.84 -2.36
C TYR A 677 29.55 -11.06 -1.47
N ASP A 678 30.73 -11.61 -1.17
CA ASP A 678 31.72 -10.92 -0.33
C ASP A 678 32.30 -9.69 -1.02
N GLN A 679 32.55 -9.77 -2.33
CA GLN A 679 33.01 -8.63 -3.11
C GLN A 679 31.94 -7.53 -3.19
N ALA A 680 30.68 -7.94 -3.44
CA ALA A 680 29.53 -7.05 -3.46
C ALA A 680 29.39 -6.29 -2.14
N PHE A 681 29.57 -7.00 -1.01
CA PHE A 681 29.45 -6.41 0.32
C PHE A 681 30.64 -5.50 0.64
N ASP A 682 31.87 -6.02 0.61
CA ASP A 682 33.04 -5.30 1.11
C ASP A 682 33.39 -4.13 0.21
N GLU A 683 33.55 -4.36 -1.10
CA GLU A 683 34.14 -3.36 -2.01
C GLU A 683 33.13 -2.31 -2.46
N ILE A 684 31.84 -2.65 -2.48
CA ILE A 684 30.80 -1.79 -3.06
C ILE A 684 29.81 -1.32 -1.99
N ALA A 685 29.08 -2.23 -1.35
CA ALA A 685 28.05 -1.84 -0.38
C ALA A 685 28.65 -1.13 0.83
N TRP A 686 29.70 -1.68 1.44
CA TRP A 686 30.32 -1.13 2.65
C TRP A 686 31.19 0.10 2.36
N GLU A 687 32.16 -0.03 1.45
CA GLU A 687 33.15 1.03 1.19
C GLU A 687 32.57 2.21 0.38
N GLN A 688 31.76 1.97 -0.64
CA GLN A 688 31.31 3.03 -1.56
C GLN A 688 29.90 3.55 -1.23
N ILE A 689 28.94 2.65 -0.97
CA ILE A 689 27.55 3.03 -0.69
C ILE A 689 27.38 3.52 0.77
N TYR A 690 27.78 2.69 1.73
CA TYR A 690 27.71 3.04 3.16
C TYR A 690 28.80 4.04 3.57
N GLN A 691 29.94 4.02 2.88
CA GLN A 691 31.15 4.77 3.24
C GLN A 691 31.62 4.44 4.66
N GLY A 692 31.64 3.14 4.95
CA GLY A 692 31.98 2.56 6.23
C GLY A 692 31.03 2.99 7.34
N ASN A 693 31.60 3.38 8.49
CA ASN A 693 30.84 3.77 9.67
C ASN A 693 30.02 5.07 9.52
N ARG A 694 30.15 5.78 8.39
CA ARG A 694 29.28 6.91 8.09
C ARG A 694 27.85 6.46 7.80
N ALA A 695 27.67 5.25 7.27
CA ALA A 695 26.39 4.67 6.84
C ALA A 695 25.47 5.70 6.16
N VAL A 696 26.02 6.35 5.12
CA VAL A 696 25.43 7.51 4.43
C VAL A 696 23.99 7.23 3.99
N LEU A 697 23.72 6.04 3.48
CA LEU A 697 22.41 5.65 2.97
C LEU A 697 21.29 5.79 4.03
N ILE A 698 21.54 5.39 5.28
CA ILE A 698 20.53 5.40 6.35
C ILE A 698 20.60 6.64 7.24
N TYR A 699 21.79 7.15 7.56
CA TYR A 699 21.93 8.28 8.49
C TYR A 699 21.87 9.64 7.82
N GLN A 700 22.37 9.76 6.60
CA GLN A 700 22.38 11.03 5.87
C GLN A 700 21.19 11.13 4.91
N LEU A 701 20.93 10.08 4.13
CA LEU A 701 19.84 10.08 3.14
C LEU A 701 18.51 9.60 3.71
N GLY A 702 18.51 8.89 4.85
CA GLY A 702 17.28 8.36 5.45
C GLY A 702 16.54 7.35 4.57
N ALA A 703 17.25 6.71 3.64
CA ALA A 703 16.71 5.87 2.57
C ALA A 703 16.59 4.40 2.99
N TYR A 704 15.85 4.14 4.08
CA TYR A 704 15.65 2.79 4.64
C TYR A 704 14.96 1.83 3.66
N GLY A 705 14.11 2.34 2.76
CA GLY A 705 13.47 1.53 1.70
C GLY A 705 14.49 1.06 0.66
N THR A 706 15.32 1.98 0.16
CA THR A 706 16.43 1.67 -0.75
C THR A 706 17.43 0.70 -0.11
N ASP A 707 17.76 0.92 1.16
CA ASP A 707 18.62 0.02 1.92
C ASP A 707 18.06 -1.40 2.04
N LEU A 708 16.76 -1.54 2.36
CA LEU A 708 16.10 -2.85 2.40
C LEU A 708 16.17 -3.56 1.03
N ASN A 709 15.96 -2.84 -0.07
CA ASN A 709 16.04 -3.43 -1.41
C ASN A 709 17.46 -3.87 -1.77
N LEU A 710 18.48 -3.07 -1.42
CA LEU A 710 19.89 -3.41 -1.60
C LEU A 710 20.27 -4.67 -0.81
N LEU A 711 19.86 -4.76 0.46
CA LEU A 711 20.22 -5.85 1.35
C LEU A 711 19.53 -7.18 0.98
N GLN A 712 18.38 -7.14 0.31
CA GLN A 712 17.68 -8.33 -0.18
C GLN A 712 18.48 -9.09 -1.25
N ASP A 713 19.33 -8.42 -2.03
CA ASP A 713 20.14 -9.08 -3.06
C ASP A 713 21.17 -10.07 -2.48
N PHE A 714 21.51 -9.95 -1.19
CA PHE A 714 22.40 -10.90 -0.50
C PHE A 714 21.73 -12.22 -0.12
N PHE A 715 20.42 -12.37 -0.34
CA PHE A 715 19.69 -13.59 -0.04
C PHE A 715 19.49 -14.43 -1.31
N PRO A 716 19.42 -15.77 -1.21
CA PRO A 716 19.18 -16.62 -2.37
C PRO A 716 17.84 -16.29 -3.03
N VAL A 717 17.89 -15.78 -4.26
CA VAL A 717 16.71 -15.34 -5.02
C VAL A 717 15.85 -14.33 -4.22
N GLY A 718 16.47 -13.52 -3.36
CA GLY A 718 15.79 -12.56 -2.49
C GLY A 718 14.96 -13.19 -1.36
N ASN A 719 15.06 -14.50 -1.10
CA ASN A 719 14.29 -15.16 -0.05
C ASN A 719 14.86 -14.89 1.34
N THR A 720 14.29 -13.88 2.00
CA THR A 720 14.71 -13.40 3.33
C THR A 720 14.53 -14.41 4.47
N ASN A 721 13.77 -15.49 4.26
CA ASN A 721 13.68 -16.61 5.22
C ASN A 721 14.97 -17.44 5.28
N GLN A 722 15.85 -17.32 4.29
CA GLN A 722 17.15 -17.99 4.24
C GLN A 722 18.27 -17.07 4.75
N THR A 723 19.48 -17.60 4.90
CA THR A 723 20.65 -16.84 5.39
C THR A 723 21.28 -16.01 4.28
N PRO A 724 21.75 -14.77 4.56
CA PRO A 724 22.57 -14.02 3.61
C PRO A 724 23.78 -14.83 3.15
N GLN A 725 24.15 -14.74 1.88
CA GLN A 725 25.15 -15.60 1.25
C GLN A 725 26.60 -15.09 1.33
N VAL A 726 26.83 -13.96 2.01
CA VAL A 726 28.18 -13.52 2.38
C VAL A 726 28.86 -14.57 3.27
N SER A 727 30.17 -14.82 3.07
CA SER A 727 30.87 -15.91 3.76
C SER A 727 31.13 -15.63 5.25
N SER A 728 31.30 -14.36 5.61
CA SER A 728 31.56 -13.95 6.99
C SER A 728 30.26 -13.96 7.82
N PRO A 729 30.20 -14.73 8.93
CA PRO A 729 29.08 -14.68 9.85
C PRO A 729 28.82 -13.29 10.45
N ASP A 730 29.86 -12.45 10.60
CA ASP A 730 29.68 -11.08 11.11
C ASP A 730 28.93 -10.21 10.10
N LYS A 731 29.25 -10.35 8.81
CA LYS A 731 28.52 -9.66 7.72
C LYS A 731 27.07 -10.14 7.62
N GLN A 732 26.83 -11.44 7.75
CA GLN A 732 25.46 -11.99 7.77
C GLN A 732 24.62 -11.35 8.89
N ARG A 733 25.20 -11.23 10.09
CA ARG A 733 24.53 -10.60 11.24
C ARG A 733 24.28 -9.12 11.04
N PHE A 734 25.23 -8.39 10.43
CA PHE A 734 25.06 -7.00 10.06
C PHE A 734 23.87 -6.82 9.11
N ILE A 735 23.83 -7.57 8.00
CA ILE A 735 22.73 -7.53 7.03
C ILE A 735 21.37 -7.79 7.70
N LEU A 736 21.29 -8.80 8.57
CA LEU A 736 20.06 -9.10 9.31
C LEU A 736 19.67 -7.97 10.27
N ASN A 737 20.63 -7.37 10.98
CA ASN A 737 20.37 -6.24 11.88
C ASN A 737 19.87 -5.01 11.12
N GLU A 738 20.52 -4.66 10.00
CA GLU A 738 20.12 -3.51 9.19
C GLU A 738 18.76 -3.70 8.54
N ILE A 739 18.40 -4.91 8.08
CA ILE A 739 17.03 -5.20 7.62
C ILE A 739 16.02 -4.97 8.74
N GLY A 740 16.29 -5.48 9.95
CA GLY A 740 15.41 -5.25 11.11
C GLY A 740 15.25 -3.76 11.43
N LEU A 741 16.35 -3.00 11.35
CA LEU A 741 16.37 -1.55 11.57
C LEU A 741 15.57 -0.80 10.50
N SER A 742 15.78 -1.13 9.23
CA SER A 742 15.06 -0.53 8.10
C SER A 742 13.56 -0.81 8.19
N LEU A 743 13.15 -2.04 8.50
CA LEU A 743 11.75 -2.40 8.73
C LEU A 743 11.14 -1.62 9.91
N MET A 744 11.83 -1.54 11.04
CA MET A 744 11.34 -0.80 12.21
C MET A 744 11.15 0.70 11.92
N ASN A 745 12.13 1.34 11.27
CA ASN A 745 12.06 2.78 11.00
C ASN A 745 11.04 3.14 9.92
N MET A 746 10.79 2.25 8.95
CA MET A 746 9.72 2.40 7.96
C MET A 746 8.31 2.17 8.51
N GLY A 747 8.18 1.71 9.75
CA GLY A 747 6.88 1.33 10.32
C GLY A 747 6.38 -0.01 9.80
N ARG A 748 7.26 -1.00 9.61
CA ARG A 748 6.92 -2.40 9.26
C ARG A 748 7.33 -3.34 10.40
N LEU A 749 6.97 -2.99 11.65
CA LEU A 749 7.54 -3.61 12.85
C LEU A 749 7.21 -5.09 12.97
N ILE A 750 6.05 -5.52 12.48
CA ILE A 750 5.62 -6.93 12.55
C ILE A 750 6.56 -7.85 11.77
N GLU A 751 7.26 -7.32 10.75
CA GLU A 751 8.19 -8.09 9.92
C GLU A 751 9.62 -8.14 10.50
N ALA A 752 9.96 -7.25 11.43
CA ALA A 752 11.31 -7.11 11.95
C ALA A 752 11.81 -8.24 12.90
N PRO A 753 10.97 -8.89 13.76
CA PRO A 753 11.47 -9.80 14.79
C PRO A 753 12.33 -10.94 14.25
N PRO A 754 11.95 -11.68 13.19
CA PRO A 754 12.76 -12.77 12.66
C PRO A 754 14.19 -12.35 12.28
N PHE A 755 14.39 -11.12 11.82
CA PHE A 755 15.71 -10.62 11.43
C PHE A 755 16.58 -10.29 12.64
N TYR A 756 16.05 -9.54 13.60
CA TYR A 756 16.77 -9.24 14.83
C TYR A 756 17.06 -10.48 15.66
N GLU A 757 16.13 -11.41 15.78
CA GLU A 757 16.32 -12.66 16.52
C GLU A 757 17.43 -13.52 15.92
N ARG A 758 17.46 -13.67 14.59
CA ARG A 758 18.51 -14.41 13.89
C ARG A 758 19.88 -13.72 14.04
N SER A 759 19.92 -12.39 13.96
CA SER A 759 21.14 -11.61 14.20
C SER A 759 21.65 -11.79 15.64
N ALA A 760 20.76 -11.64 16.63
CA ALA A 760 21.02 -11.79 18.06
C ALA A 760 21.53 -13.21 18.41
N ALA A 761 20.89 -14.25 17.88
CA ALA A 761 21.33 -15.63 18.06
C ALA A 761 22.73 -15.88 17.48
N GLY A 762 23.03 -15.27 16.33
CA GLY A 762 24.34 -15.33 15.70
C GLY A 762 25.46 -14.71 16.55
N VAL A 763 25.23 -13.51 17.11
CA VAL A 763 26.27 -12.81 17.90
C VAL A 763 26.52 -13.50 19.25
N VAL A 764 25.48 -14.07 19.86
CA VAL A 764 25.61 -14.88 21.07
C VAL A 764 26.42 -16.15 20.80
N SER A 765 26.16 -16.83 19.68
CA SER A 765 26.87 -18.05 19.29
C SER A 765 28.36 -17.79 18.99
N ALA A 766 28.68 -16.57 18.54
CA ALA A 766 30.05 -16.14 18.28
C ALA A 766 30.78 -15.59 19.53
N GLU A 767 30.10 -15.55 20.69
CA GLU A 767 30.62 -14.95 21.92
C GLU A 767 31.02 -13.47 21.77
N ASP A 768 30.42 -12.76 20.80
CA ASP A 768 30.60 -11.32 20.62
C ASP A 768 29.66 -10.58 21.59
N TRP A 769 30.07 -10.52 22.86
CA TRP A 769 29.23 -10.02 23.94
C TRP A 769 28.82 -8.55 23.80
N ARG A 770 29.67 -7.74 23.16
CA ARG A 770 29.39 -6.32 22.89
C ARG A 770 28.19 -6.20 21.94
N ASN A 771 28.23 -6.94 20.82
CA ASN A 771 27.17 -6.90 19.83
C ASN A 771 25.95 -7.71 20.26
N ALA A 772 26.11 -8.76 21.07
CA ALA A 772 25.00 -9.44 21.72
C ALA A 772 24.22 -8.49 22.63
N SER A 773 24.90 -7.73 23.50
CA SER A 773 24.22 -6.72 24.32
C SER A 773 23.47 -5.69 23.47
N ALA A 774 24.08 -5.19 22.39
CA ALA A 774 23.44 -4.25 21.47
C ALA A 774 22.20 -4.83 20.75
N ALA A 775 22.29 -6.06 20.23
CA ALA A 775 21.19 -6.71 19.52
C ALA A 775 19.98 -6.92 20.43
N TYR A 776 20.20 -7.29 21.69
CA TYR A 776 19.13 -7.44 22.67
C TYR A 776 18.55 -6.11 23.16
N GLN A 777 19.31 -5.00 23.11
CA GLN A 777 18.77 -3.65 23.30
C GLN A 777 17.78 -3.29 22.19
N ASN A 778 18.15 -3.56 20.93
CA ASN A 778 17.26 -3.33 19.77
C ASN A 778 15.98 -4.19 19.85
N LEU A 779 16.10 -5.47 20.27
CA LEU A 779 14.93 -6.33 20.51
C LEU A 779 14.05 -5.80 21.65
N ALA A 780 14.64 -5.30 22.74
CA ALA A 780 13.88 -4.72 23.84
C ALA A 780 13.07 -3.51 23.39
N GLU A 781 13.65 -2.64 22.55
CA GLU A 781 12.96 -1.51 21.93
C GLU A 781 11.84 -1.97 20.99
N LEU A 782 12.14 -2.88 20.04
CA LEU A 782 11.16 -3.39 19.08
C LEU A 782 9.95 -4.01 19.79
N TYR A 783 10.19 -4.87 20.78
CA TYR A 783 9.11 -5.54 21.52
C TYR A 783 8.30 -4.56 22.36
N ALA A 784 8.90 -3.48 22.87
CA ALA A 784 8.16 -2.42 23.53
C ALA A 784 7.17 -1.75 22.56
N TYR A 785 7.62 -1.39 21.34
CA TYR A 785 6.73 -0.81 20.33
C TYR A 785 5.63 -1.77 19.87
N LEU A 786 5.93 -3.06 19.72
CA LEU A 786 4.95 -4.11 19.40
C LEU A 786 3.97 -4.41 20.55
N GLY A 787 4.19 -3.85 21.75
CA GLY A 787 3.34 -4.08 22.92
C GLY A 787 3.58 -5.42 23.64
N ASP A 788 4.60 -6.18 23.25
CA ASP A 788 5.04 -7.36 24.00
C ASP A 788 6.02 -6.94 25.11
N LEU A 789 5.47 -6.37 26.17
CA LEU A 789 6.25 -5.84 27.29
C LEU A 789 6.98 -6.94 28.07
N SER A 790 6.55 -8.20 27.95
CA SER A 790 7.24 -9.33 28.59
C SER A 790 8.48 -9.74 27.80
N ALA A 791 8.37 -9.85 26.47
CA ALA A 791 9.52 -10.06 25.59
C ALA A 791 10.50 -8.88 25.68
N SER A 792 10.00 -7.64 25.74
CA SER A 792 10.83 -6.44 25.94
C SER A 792 11.67 -6.51 27.22
N ALA A 793 11.04 -6.84 28.36
CA ALA A 793 11.76 -7.00 29.64
C ALA A 793 12.80 -8.14 29.58
N THR A 794 12.44 -9.28 29.01
CA THR A 794 13.33 -10.44 28.85
C THR A 794 14.54 -10.11 27.97
N ALA A 795 14.32 -9.35 26.89
CA ALA A 795 15.39 -8.89 26.01
C ALA A 795 16.32 -7.91 26.74
N ALA A 796 15.78 -6.97 27.52
CA ALA A 796 16.59 -6.04 28.32
C ALA A 796 17.43 -6.75 29.40
N GLU A 797 16.88 -7.79 30.05
CA GLU A 797 17.63 -8.65 30.98
C GLU A 797 18.76 -9.43 30.29
N SER A 798 18.50 -9.94 29.10
CA SER A 798 19.50 -10.62 28.28
C SER A 798 20.61 -9.63 27.86
N ALA A 799 20.25 -8.41 27.46
CA ALA A 799 21.20 -7.37 27.10
C ALA A 799 22.18 -7.05 28.23
N LEU A 800 21.68 -6.93 29.48
CA LEU A 800 22.53 -6.72 30.65
C LEU A 800 23.40 -7.95 30.96
N THR A 801 22.83 -9.15 30.85
CA THR A 801 23.57 -10.41 31.05
C THR A 801 24.77 -10.50 30.11
N TYR A 802 24.62 -10.11 28.84
CA TYR A 802 25.72 -10.08 27.89
C TYR A 802 26.66 -8.89 28.12
N ALA A 803 26.16 -7.72 28.55
CA ALA A 803 27.00 -6.59 28.91
C ALA A 803 28.03 -6.95 29.99
N HIS A 804 27.64 -7.73 31.01
CA HIS A 804 28.54 -8.20 32.06
C HIS A 804 29.71 -9.07 31.57
N ARG A 805 29.57 -9.66 30.37
CA ARG A 805 30.58 -10.54 29.74
C ARG A 805 31.53 -9.79 28.81
N VAL A 806 31.33 -8.50 28.58
CA VAL A 806 32.24 -7.69 27.74
C VAL A 806 33.59 -7.56 28.41
N ASP A 807 34.67 -7.88 27.69
CA ASP A 807 36.03 -7.90 28.24
C ASP A 807 36.61 -6.50 28.45
N ASP A 808 36.36 -5.57 27.53
CA ASP A 808 36.84 -4.20 27.63
C ASP A 808 36.03 -3.41 28.65
N GLU A 809 36.66 -3.00 29.76
CA GLU A 809 35.99 -2.35 30.90
C GLU A 809 35.25 -1.05 30.52
N GLN A 810 35.75 -0.28 29.55
CA GLN A 810 35.07 0.95 29.12
C GLN A 810 33.80 0.61 28.32
N GLN A 811 33.91 -0.31 27.37
CA GLN A 811 32.76 -0.79 26.59
C GLN A 811 31.74 -1.50 27.46
N LYS A 812 32.20 -2.29 28.44
CA LYS A 812 31.37 -2.97 29.43
C LYS A 812 30.49 -1.98 30.17
N LYS A 813 31.07 -0.94 30.79
CA LYS A 813 30.31 0.10 31.48
C LYS A 813 29.27 0.78 30.58
N GLN A 814 29.63 1.09 29.34
CA GLN A 814 28.69 1.68 28.39
C GLN A 814 27.53 0.73 28.07
N LYS A 815 27.81 -0.57 27.86
CA LYS A 815 26.79 -1.57 27.57
C LYS A 815 25.92 -1.88 28.78
N GLU A 816 26.48 -1.88 29.98
CA GLU A 816 25.76 -2.02 31.25
C GLU A 816 24.82 -0.84 31.45
N SER A 817 25.32 0.40 31.31
CA SER A 817 24.51 1.63 31.39
C SER A 817 23.30 1.57 30.46
N ASN A 818 23.53 1.34 29.16
CA ASN A 818 22.45 1.27 28.18
C ASN A 818 21.45 0.15 28.50
N SER A 819 21.94 -1.03 28.88
CA SER A 819 21.06 -2.18 29.16
C SER A 819 20.21 -1.94 30.41
N LEU A 820 20.78 -1.33 31.45
CA LEU A 820 20.04 -0.90 32.65
C LEU A 820 18.97 0.14 32.30
N ALA A 821 19.25 1.07 31.40
CA ALA A 821 18.24 2.03 30.93
C ALA A 821 17.06 1.33 30.22
N TYR A 822 17.32 0.36 29.35
CA TYR A 822 16.26 -0.44 28.71
C TYR A 822 15.48 -1.30 29.71
N GLN A 823 16.14 -1.86 30.73
CA GLN A 823 15.45 -2.54 31.82
C GLN A 823 14.56 -1.57 32.61
N GLY A 824 15.08 -0.37 32.88
CA GLY A 824 14.33 0.71 33.52
C GLY A 824 13.10 1.11 32.71
N TRP A 825 13.23 1.22 31.40
CA TRP A 825 12.14 1.51 30.48
C TRP A 825 11.09 0.41 30.45
N ALA A 826 11.49 -0.87 30.31
CA ALA A 826 10.55 -1.99 30.36
C ALA A 826 9.81 -2.07 31.70
N ALA A 827 10.51 -1.84 32.82
CA ALA A 827 9.90 -1.76 34.15
C ALA A 827 8.92 -0.58 34.27
N HIS A 828 9.25 0.58 33.69
CA HIS A 828 8.39 1.75 33.66
C HIS A 828 7.09 1.49 32.91
N LEU A 829 7.16 0.89 31.70
CA LEU A 829 5.98 0.56 30.90
C LEU A 829 5.05 -0.45 31.59
N LYS A 830 5.62 -1.38 32.38
CA LYS A 830 4.87 -2.39 33.16
C LYS A 830 4.36 -1.87 34.51
N GLY A 831 4.69 -0.64 34.91
CA GLY A 831 4.27 -0.06 36.17
C GLY A 831 5.12 -0.43 37.39
N ASN A 832 6.27 -1.09 37.20
CA ASN A 832 7.24 -1.40 38.26
C ASN A 832 8.11 -0.18 38.55
N LEU A 833 7.50 0.92 39.01
CA LEU A 833 8.11 2.25 39.01
C LEU A 833 9.36 2.39 39.89
N ASP A 834 9.45 1.65 41.00
CA ASP A 834 10.64 1.71 41.88
C ASP A 834 11.82 0.91 41.32
N ALA A 835 11.54 -0.21 40.64
CA ALA A 835 12.56 -0.95 39.90
C ALA A 835 13.08 -0.13 38.72
N ALA A 836 12.18 0.57 38.01
CA ALA A 836 12.54 1.48 36.93
C ALA A 836 13.47 2.61 37.42
N GLN A 837 13.09 3.28 38.52
CA GLN A 837 13.89 4.35 39.12
C GLN A 837 15.29 3.85 39.53
N THR A 838 15.36 2.66 40.12
CA THR A 838 16.63 2.05 40.55
C THR A 838 17.53 1.77 39.34
N ALA A 839 16.98 1.18 38.28
CA ALA A 839 17.73 0.84 37.08
C ALA A 839 18.26 2.10 36.37
N PHE A 840 17.45 3.16 36.22
CA PHE A 840 17.91 4.42 35.64
C PHE A 840 19.00 5.10 36.49
N GLN A 841 18.90 5.08 37.82
CA GLN A 841 19.94 5.61 38.71
C GLN A 841 21.25 4.83 38.59
N GLN A 842 21.18 3.51 38.48
CA GLN A 842 22.36 2.67 38.27
C GLN A 842 22.99 2.92 36.89
N ALA A 843 22.17 3.09 35.85
CA ALA A 843 22.64 3.47 34.52
C ALA A 843 23.37 4.82 34.54
N GLU A 844 22.77 5.85 35.14
CA GLU A 844 23.37 7.19 35.25
C GLU A 844 24.69 7.20 36.04
N GLN A 845 24.83 6.35 37.07
CA GLN A 845 26.08 6.20 37.82
C GLN A 845 27.24 5.60 36.99
N LEU A 846 26.91 4.84 35.95
CA LEU A 846 27.89 4.23 35.05
C LEU A 846 28.25 5.15 33.88
N GLU A 847 27.48 6.22 33.65
CA GLU A 847 27.77 7.19 32.60
C GLU A 847 28.97 8.07 32.94
N GLN A 848 29.76 8.38 31.90
CA GLN A 848 30.87 9.34 32.01
C GLN A 848 30.38 10.78 31.95
N GLN A 849 29.24 11.00 31.29
CA GLN A 849 28.55 12.28 31.27
C GLN A 849 27.82 12.52 32.59
N GLN A 850 27.44 13.77 32.86
CA GLN A 850 26.66 14.11 34.05
C GLN A 850 25.27 13.43 34.09
N TYR A 851 24.70 13.14 32.91
CA TYR A 851 23.36 12.56 32.75
C TYR A 851 23.35 11.49 31.66
N LEU A 852 22.34 10.61 31.71
CA LEU A 852 21.99 9.78 30.55
C LEU A 852 21.64 10.67 29.35
N TYR A 853 22.06 10.27 28.14
CA TYR A 853 21.83 11.01 26.90
C TYR A 853 21.32 10.08 25.80
N SER A 854 21.03 10.62 24.60
CA SER A 854 20.37 9.89 23.50
C SER A 854 19.01 9.31 23.95
N VAL A 855 18.62 8.14 23.43
CA VAL A 855 17.37 7.44 23.78
C VAL A 855 17.27 7.14 25.29
N PRO A 856 18.29 6.60 25.97
CA PRO A 856 18.27 6.41 27.43
C PRO A 856 17.95 7.67 28.23
N GLY A 857 18.50 8.82 27.81
CA GLY A 857 18.23 10.11 28.45
C GLY A 857 16.76 10.53 28.34
N ILE A 858 16.16 10.36 27.17
CA ILE A 858 14.72 10.62 26.96
C ILE A 858 13.86 9.69 27.81
N GLN A 859 14.17 8.40 27.83
CA GLN A 859 13.41 7.40 28.62
C GLN A 859 13.47 7.70 30.12
N HIS A 860 14.64 8.09 30.64
CA HIS A 860 14.79 8.48 32.04
C HIS A 860 14.03 9.77 32.36
N ALA A 861 14.13 10.79 31.50
CA ALA A 861 13.43 12.04 31.70
C ALA A 861 11.90 11.87 31.64
N GLU A 862 11.38 11.03 30.73
CA GLU A 862 9.96 10.65 30.67
C GLU A 862 9.51 9.92 31.96
N HIS A 863 10.33 8.99 32.47
CA HIS A 863 10.07 8.32 33.75
C HIS A 863 9.94 9.33 34.90
N LEU A 864 10.88 10.28 35.00
CA LEU A 864 10.89 11.32 36.03
C LEU A 864 9.69 12.27 35.89
N TYR A 865 9.37 12.68 34.66
CA TYR A 865 8.19 13.49 34.35
C TYR A 865 6.90 12.83 34.88
N ARG A 866 6.69 11.54 34.54
CA ARG A 866 5.54 10.76 35.01
C ARG A 866 5.51 10.56 36.53
N ARG A 867 6.67 10.58 37.19
CA ARG A 867 6.81 10.58 38.66
C ARG A 867 6.72 11.97 39.31
N ARG A 868 6.49 13.03 38.53
CA ARG A 868 6.41 14.44 38.96
C ARG A 868 7.74 15.06 39.44
N ASP A 869 8.88 14.48 39.06
CA ASP A 869 10.20 15.11 39.24
C ASP A 869 10.58 15.94 37.98
N THR A 870 9.83 17.03 37.77
CA THR A 870 9.89 17.83 36.54
C THR A 870 11.19 18.62 36.41
N ASP A 871 11.79 19.06 37.52
CA ASP A 871 13.02 19.86 37.52
C ASP A 871 14.25 19.03 37.13
N TYR A 872 14.30 17.76 37.56
CA TYR A 872 15.38 16.87 37.13
C TYR A 872 15.16 16.40 35.68
N ALA A 873 13.92 16.05 35.31
CA ALA A 873 13.57 15.70 33.94
C ALA A 873 13.97 16.79 32.93
N ARG A 874 13.71 18.07 33.25
CA ARG A 874 14.10 19.21 32.41
C ARG A 874 15.62 19.29 32.22
N ARG A 875 16.40 19.18 33.31
CA ARG A 875 17.87 19.26 33.25
C ARG A 875 18.49 18.18 32.38
N ILE A 876 18.00 16.93 32.50
CA ILE A 876 18.44 15.82 31.64
C ILE A 876 18.10 16.12 30.17
N THR A 877 16.88 16.58 29.91
CA THR A 877 16.41 16.85 28.54
C THR A 877 17.19 17.97 27.87
N GLU A 878 17.45 19.08 28.57
CA GLU A 878 18.23 20.21 28.06
C GLU A 878 19.70 19.81 27.83
N ALA A 879 20.31 19.03 28.74
CA ALA A 879 21.66 18.50 28.54
C ALA A 879 21.73 17.57 27.32
N ASN A 880 20.73 16.71 27.15
CA ASN A 880 20.63 15.81 26.00
C ASN A 880 20.48 16.60 24.68
N GLN A 881 19.66 17.66 24.68
CA GLN A 881 19.48 18.54 23.53
C GLN A 881 20.81 19.14 23.08
N VAL A 882 21.64 19.68 24.00
CA VAL A 882 22.94 20.27 23.67
C VAL A 882 23.86 19.27 22.98
N ILE A 883 23.95 18.03 23.49
CA ILE A 883 24.75 16.96 22.89
C ILE A 883 24.21 16.64 21.48
N CYS A 884 22.90 16.53 21.34
CA CYS A 884 22.26 16.15 20.08
C CYS A 884 22.37 17.26 19.01
N GLU A 885 22.36 18.53 19.39
CA GLU A 885 22.58 19.66 18.47
C GLU A 885 24.00 19.64 17.91
N GLN A 886 25.00 19.40 18.76
CA GLN A 886 26.41 19.30 18.37
C GLN A 886 26.65 18.15 17.39
N ASN A 887 25.97 17.03 17.59
CA ASN A 887 26.09 15.82 16.76
C ASN A 887 25.06 15.73 15.63
N ARG A 888 24.17 16.72 15.50
CA ARG A 888 23.08 16.79 14.50
C ARG A 888 22.10 15.61 14.53
N TRP A 889 21.81 15.04 15.71
CA TRP A 889 20.88 13.92 15.89
C TRP A 889 19.42 14.39 15.88
N GLN A 890 18.90 14.71 14.69
CA GLN A 890 17.56 15.31 14.50
C GLN A 890 16.42 14.56 15.20
N PHE A 891 16.47 13.22 15.22
CA PHE A 891 15.42 12.42 15.83
C PHE A 891 15.39 12.54 17.36
N ILE A 892 16.54 12.61 18.02
CA ILE A 892 16.59 12.85 19.47
C ILE A 892 16.19 14.30 19.77
N LEU A 893 16.59 15.26 18.93
CA LEU A 893 16.16 16.66 19.10
C LEU A 893 14.64 16.81 19.07
N SER A 894 13.96 16.09 18.17
CA SER A 894 12.50 16.03 18.13
C SER A 894 11.93 15.53 19.47
N LEU A 895 12.48 14.44 20.02
CA LEU A 895 12.05 13.87 21.31
C LEU A 895 12.35 14.81 22.49
N CYS A 896 13.49 15.52 22.49
CA CYS A 896 13.79 16.55 23.49
C CYS A 896 12.73 17.65 23.45
N HIS A 897 12.42 18.18 22.27
CA HIS A 897 11.40 19.21 22.12
C HIS A 897 10.01 18.70 22.52
N ARG A 898 9.64 17.45 22.19
CA ARG A 898 8.38 16.85 22.67
C ARG A 898 8.30 16.94 24.20
N LEU A 899 9.31 16.41 24.89
CA LEU A 899 9.30 16.31 26.35
C LEU A 899 9.40 17.67 27.04
N LEU A 900 10.15 18.64 26.48
CA LEU A 900 10.13 20.02 26.95
C LEU A 900 8.74 20.65 26.81
N GLY A 901 8.05 20.34 25.71
CA GLY A 901 6.64 20.71 25.52
C GLY A 901 5.74 20.15 26.62
N ASP A 902 5.88 18.87 26.96
CA ASP A 902 5.12 18.20 28.03
C ASP A 902 5.40 18.80 29.42
N LEU A 903 6.64 19.22 29.67
CA LEU A 903 7.07 19.89 30.91
C LEU A 903 6.52 21.33 31.00
N ASP A 904 6.40 22.04 29.89
CA ASP A 904 5.87 23.41 29.83
C ASP A 904 4.35 23.48 29.74
N ALA A 905 3.68 22.39 29.34
CA ALA A 905 2.25 22.37 29.01
C ALA A 905 1.32 23.00 30.07
N ALA A 906 1.63 22.80 31.36
CA ALA A 906 0.81 23.29 32.47
C ALA A 906 1.13 24.74 32.90
N HIS A 907 2.35 25.22 32.67
CA HIS A 907 2.86 26.46 33.29
C HIS A 907 3.24 27.53 32.26
N ASN A 908 3.62 27.12 31.05
CA ASN A 908 4.00 28.00 29.95
C ASN A 908 3.45 27.50 28.60
N PRO A 909 2.14 27.69 28.35
CA PRO A 909 1.47 27.15 27.15
C PRO A 909 2.05 27.66 25.83
N GLN A 910 2.66 28.86 25.81
CA GLN A 910 3.31 29.39 24.62
C GLN A 910 4.59 28.61 24.30
N ALA A 911 5.48 28.44 25.29
CA ALA A 911 6.69 27.65 25.10
C ALA A 911 6.37 26.19 24.75
N ALA A 912 5.33 25.61 25.38
CA ALA A 912 4.86 24.27 25.04
C ALA A 912 4.47 24.16 23.56
N GLN A 913 3.70 25.11 23.03
CA GLN A 913 3.30 25.14 21.63
C GLN A 913 4.51 25.28 20.69
N GLU A 914 5.47 26.13 21.01
CA GLU A 914 6.71 26.31 20.23
C GLU A 914 7.51 25.00 20.18
N HIS A 915 7.66 24.33 21.33
CA HIS A 915 8.33 23.04 21.44
C HIS A 915 7.63 21.92 20.67
N TYR A 916 6.30 21.76 20.79
CA TYR A 916 5.58 20.75 20.01
C TYR A 916 5.66 20.99 18.50
N ASN A 917 5.60 22.25 18.07
CA ASN A 917 5.74 22.58 16.64
C ASN A 917 7.14 22.25 16.13
N GLU A 918 8.18 22.55 16.91
CA GLU A 918 9.55 22.22 16.53
C GLU A 918 9.81 20.71 16.56
N ALA A 919 9.26 19.99 17.54
CA ALA A 919 9.29 18.53 17.60
C ALA A 919 8.69 17.92 16.33
N LEU A 920 7.50 18.37 15.92
CA LEU A 920 6.86 17.89 14.70
C LEU A 920 7.62 18.29 13.43
N ARG A 921 8.18 19.51 13.38
CA ARG A 921 9.00 19.97 12.24
C ARG A 921 10.20 19.06 12.03
N LEU A 922 10.92 18.77 13.12
CA LEU A 922 12.07 17.85 13.11
C LEU A 922 11.63 16.43 12.74
N ALA A 923 10.57 15.91 13.36
CA ALA A 923 10.06 14.57 13.07
C ALA A 923 9.66 14.38 11.60
N ARG A 924 9.00 15.38 11.00
CA ARG A 924 8.62 15.35 9.58
C ARG A 924 9.83 15.38 8.65
N SER A 925 10.96 15.95 9.08
CA SER A 925 12.20 16.00 8.30
C SER A 925 12.98 14.68 8.27
N ILE A 926 12.59 13.66 9.05
CA ILE A 926 13.28 12.36 9.13
C ILE A 926 12.35 11.20 8.76
N SER A 927 12.92 10.03 8.47
CA SER A 927 12.15 8.86 8.04
C SER A 927 11.64 7.98 9.20
N LYS A 928 11.97 8.31 10.47
CA LYS A 928 11.61 7.50 11.64
C LYS A 928 10.15 7.70 12.06
N LYS A 929 9.28 6.71 11.77
CA LYS A 929 7.83 6.83 12.00
C LYS A 929 7.44 6.94 13.48
N ASN A 930 8.11 6.25 14.40
CA ASN A 930 7.84 6.36 15.85
C ASN A 930 7.97 7.80 16.36
N VAL A 931 9.01 8.52 15.93
CA VAL A 931 9.25 9.91 16.35
C VAL A 931 8.17 10.86 15.82
N LEU A 932 7.70 10.63 14.58
CA LEU A 932 6.56 11.37 14.02
C LEU A 932 5.26 11.09 14.79
N ILE A 933 5.00 9.82 15.12
CA ILE A 933 3.83 9.42 15.90
C ILE A 933 3.85 10.11 17.27
N GLU A 934 4.98 10.09 17.98
CA GLU A 934 5.11 10.74 19.28
C GLU A 934 4.90 12.26 19.23
N ALA A 935 5.46 12.94 18.22
CA ALA A 935 5.29 14.39 18.07
C ALA A 935 3.84 14.78 17.76
N LEU A 936 3.16 14.03 16.87
CA LEU A 936 1.74 14.22 16.56
C LEU A 936 0.87 13.93 17.79
N LEU A 937 1.12 12.82 18.48
CA LEU A 937 0.41 12.43 19.70
C LEU A 937 0.50 13.51 20.77
N ALA A 938 1.71 13.99 21.10
CA ALA A 938 1.90 14.96 22.16
C ALA A 938 1.16 16.27 21.87
N ARG A 939 1.31 16.81 20.65
CA ARG A 939 0.64 18.05 20.24
C ARG A 939 -0.89 17.89 20.18
N GLY A 940 -1.36 16.78 19.60
CA GLY A 940 -2.78 16.48 19.48
C GLY A 940 -3.46 16.26 20.83
N ARG A 941 -2.80 15.53 21.75
CA ARG A 941 -3.27 15.32 23.13
C ARG A 941 -3.37 16.64 23.88
N TRP A 942 -2.35 17.49 23.78
CA TRP A 942 -2.34 18.79 24.43
C TRP A 942 -3.47 19.70 23.93
N ALA A 943 -3.72 19.73 22.61
CA ALA A 943 -4.86 20.45 22.03
C ALA A 943 -6.21 19.89 22.52
N ALA A 944 -6.36 18.56 22.56
CA ALA A 944 -7.59 17.91 23.02
C ALA A 944 -7.93 18.26 24.49
N GLN A 945 -6.93 18.22 25.38
CA GLN A 945 -7.09 18.57 26.80
C GLN A 945 -7.47 20.04 27.02
N ARG A 946 -7.15 20.92 26.08
CA ARG A 946 -7.52 22.35 26.10
C ARG A 946 -8.89 22.64 25.51
N GLY A 947 -9.64 21.61 25.09
CA GLY A 947 -10.92 21.77 24.43
C GLY A 947 -10.80 22.12 22.94
N GLU A 948 -9.60 22.08 22.35
CA GLU A 948 -9.34 22.43 20.96
C GLU A 948 -9.53 21.21 20.03
N GLY A 949 -10.69 20.55 20.14
CA GLY A 949 -10.95 19.25 19.51
C GLY A 949 -10.77 19.19 17.99
N ALA A 950 -11.01 20.30 17.28
CA ALA A 950 -10.79 20.36 15.83
C ALA A 950 -9.30 20.39 15.46
N ALA A 951 -8.47 21.07 16.26
CA ALA A 951 -7.01 21.10 16.05
C ALA A 951 -6.38 19.75 16.38
N ALA A 952 -6.89 19.08 17.42
CA ALA A 952 -6.43 17.76 17.84
C ALA A 952 -6.73 16.65 16.82
N ALA A 953 -7.89 16.68 16.16
CA ALA A 953 -8.34 15.61 15.26
C ALA A 953 -7.32 15.30 14.15
N SER A 954 -6.79 16.33 13.48
CA SER A 954 -5.85 16.14 12.38
C SER A 954 -4.58 15.41 12.82
N ASP A 955 -4.01 15.77 13.97
CA ASP A 955 -2.76 15.17 14.43
C ASP A 955 -2.98 13.75 14.96
N LEU A 956 -4.07 13.54 15.71
CA LEU A 956 -4.38 12.25 16.34
C LEU A 956 -4.82 11.20 15.33
N GLU A 957 -5.60 11.57 14.31
CA GLU A 957 -5.97 10.65 13.23
C GLU A 957 -4.76 10.28 12.36
N GLU A 958 -3.88 11.25 12.05
CA GLU A 958 -2.62 10.99 11.34
C GLU A 958 -1.74 10.03 12.16
N ALA A 959 -1.56 10.30 13.46
CA ALA A 959 -0.80 9.44 14.35
C ALA A 959 -1.39 8.04 14.45
N LEU A 960 -2.72 7.91 14.59
CA LEU A 960 -3.40 6.62 14.70
C LEU A 960 -3.18 5.78 13.44
N ASN A 961 -3.26 6.40 12.26
CA ASN A 961 -3.03 5.69 11.00
C ASN A 961 -1.62 5.09 10.95
N TYR A 962 -0.58 5.88 11.24
CA TYR A 962 0.80 5.37 11.28
C TYR A 962 1.00 4.33 12.38
N ALA A 963 0.44 4.56 13.57
CA ALA A 963 0.59 3.64 14.69
C ALA A 963 -0.02 2.28 14.38
N VAL A 964 -1.21 2.25 13.81
CA VAL A 964 -1.89 0.99 13.53
C VAL A 964 -1.32 0.28 12.30
N GLU A 965 -1.03 1.02 11.22
CA GLU A 965 -0.42 0.42 10.02
C GLU A 965 0.96 -0.15 10.33
N GLY A 966 1.73 0.52 11.20
CA GLY A 966 3.06 0.07 11.57
C GLY A 966 3.17 -0.87 12.76
N GLY A 967 2.06 -1.18 13.44
CA GLY A 967 2.04 -2.07 14.60
C GLY A 967 2.64 -1.46 15.87
N TYR A 968 2.61 -0.13 16.03
CA TYR A 968 3.07 0.58 17.23
C TYR A 968 1.99 0.54 18.33
N ARG A 969 1.83 -0.60 18.97
CA ARG A 969 0.72 -0.91 19.88
C ARG A 969 0.64 -0.03 21.13
N ILE A 970 1.79 0.33 21.72
CA ILE A 970 1.80 1.24 22.89
C ILE A 970 1.35 2.65 22.51
N HIS A 971 1.83 3.16 21.36
CA HIS A 971 1.45 4.47 20.86
C HIS A 971 -0.02 4.48 20.42
N GLU A 972 -0.49 3.39 19.82
CA GLU A 972 -1.90 3.25 19.48
C GLU A 972 -2.81 3.42 20.71
N ALA A 973 -2.50 2.73 21.82
CA ALA A 973 -3.26 2.89 23.06
C ALA A 973 -3.23 4.34 23.56
N ASP A 974 -2.06 4.97 23.56
CA ASP A 974 -1.88 6.36 23.99
C ASP A 974 -2.62 7.38 23.12
N ILE A 975 -2.70 7.12 21.81
CA ILE A 975 -3.45 7.93 20.83
C ILE A 975 -4.94 7.76 21.04
N ARG A 976 -5.43 6.55 21.31
CA ARG A 976 -6.84 6.31 21.60
C ARG A 976 -7.30 7.02 22.87
N VAL A 977 -6.47 7.06 23.90
CA VAL A 977 -6.72 7.92 25.07
C VAL A 977 -6.84 9.39 24.66
N ALA A 978 -5.95 9.90 23.81
CA ALA A 978 -6.02 11.27 23.33
C ALA A 978 -7.26 11.54 22.44
N LEU A 979 -7.67 10.58 21.62
CA LEU A 979 -8.91 10.65 20.83
C LEU A 979 -10.15 10.66 21.74
N ALA A 980 -10.13 9.92 22.84
CA ALA A 980 -11.20 9.98 23.84
C ALA A 980 -11.34 11.40 24.43
N TRP A 981 -10.23 12.04 24.79
CA TRP A 981 -10.23 13.45 25.21
C TRP A 981 -10.74 14.39 24.11
N MET A 982 -10.33 14.17 22.87
CA MET A 982 -10.77 14.97 21.72
C MET A 982 -12.28 14.85 21.50
N HIS A 983 -12.84 13.63 21.50
CA HIS A 983 -14.28 13.42 21.35
C HIS A 983 -15.05 14.03 22.51
N ARG A 984 -14.53 13.94 23.73
CA ARG A 984 -15.11 14.63 24.89
C ARG A 984 -15.12 16.15 24.68
N ALA A 985 -14.01 16.74 24.22
CA ALA A 985 -13.93 18.17 23.90
C ALA A 985 -14.92 18.59 22.80
N GLN A 986 -15.27 17.68 21.89
CA GLN A 986 -16.28 17.88 20.85
C GLN A 986 -17.73 17.60 21.33
N GLY A 987 -17.92 17.17 22.59
CA GLY A 987 -19.23 16.84 23.15
C GLY A 987 -19.78 15.45 22.78
N ASN A 988 -18.96 14.57 22.19
CA ASN A 988 -19.35 13.22 21.79
C ASN A 988 -18.96 12.18 22.86
N SER A 989 -19.71 12.13 23.96
CA SER A 989 -19.42 11.24 25.10
C SER A 989 -19.43 9.76 24.74
N GLY A 990 -20.29 9.33 23.80
CA GLY A 990 -20.34 7.93 23.36
C GLY A 990 -19.08 7.51 22.61
N ALA A 991 -18.58 8.34 21.70
CA ALA A 991 -17.31 8.08 21.01
C ALA A 991 -16.12 8.15 21.97
N ALA A 992 -16.14 9.11 22.91
CA ALA A 992 -15.10 9.24 23.93
C ALA A 992 -15.00 7.98 24.81
N GLN A 993 -16.15 7.46 25.27
CA GLN A 993 -16.19 6.24 26.07
C GLN A 993 -15.65 5.03 25.29
N ARG A 994 -16.04 4.86 24.02
CA ARG A 994 -15.56 3.75 23.19
C ARG A 994 -14.05 3.76 23.00
N GLU A 995 -13.46 4.92 22.68
CA GLU A 995 -12.00 5.00 22.51
C GLU A 995 -11.25 4.75 23.83
N ALA A 996 -11.76 5.26 24.95
CA ALA A 996 -11.16 5.02 26.26
C ALA A 996 -11.25 3.55 26.69
N GLU A 997 -12.41 2.89 26.52
CA GLU A 997 -12.57 1.47 26.82
C GLU A 997 -11.70 0.58 25.91
N ARG A 998 -11.54 0.96 24.64
CA ARG A 998 -10.65 0.27 23.71
C ARG A 998 -9.20 0.39 24.14
N ALA A 999 -8.75 1.60 24.47
CA ALA A 999 -7.41 1.82 25.03
C ALA A 999 -7.19 1.03 26.32
N GLN A 1000 -8.20 0.94 27.20
CA GLN A 1000 -8.17 0.14 28.42
C GLN A 1000 -7.95 -1.35 28.12
N ARG A 1001 -8.77 -1.94 27.23
CA ARG A 1001 -8.68 -3.37 26.85
C ARG A 1001 -7.34 -3.70 26.21
N MET A 1002 -6.87 -2.86 25.28
CA MET A 1002 -5.56 -3.02 24.65
C MET A 1002 -4.43 -2.98 25.68
N SER A 1003 -4.45 -1.98 26.55
CA SER A 1003 -3.42 -1.80 27.58
C SER A 1003 -3.41 -2.95 28.58
N GLN A 1004 -4.58 -3.52 28.92
CA GLN A 1004 -4.68 -4.73 29.73
C GLN A 1004 -4.06 -5.94 29.03
N ALA A 1005 -4.36 -6.16 27.75
CA ALA A 1005 -3.81 -7.27 26.98
C ALA A 1005 -2.27 -7.22 26.87
N MET A 1006 -1.70 -6.02 26.75
CA MET A 1006 -0.24 -5.80 26.71
C MET A 1006 0.44 -5.82 28.08
N GLY A 1007 -0.33 -5.68 29.17
CA GLY A 1007 0.22 -5.35 30.49
C GLY A 1007 0.84 -3.94 30.56
N TYR A 1008 0.36 -3.01 29.73
CA TYR A 1008 0.83 -1.63 29.67
C TYR A 1008 0.17 -0.80 30.77
N TYR A 1009 0.97 -0.34 31.73
CA TYR A 1009 0.49 0.35 32.93
C TYR A 1009 -0.05 1.75 32.64
N TRP A 1010 0.69 2.57 31.90
CA TRP A 1010 0.29 3.96 31.64
C TRP A 1010 -0.95 4.07 30.79
N GLY A 1011 -1.10 3.22 29.76
CA GLY A 1011 -2.32 3.19 28.97
C GLY A 1011 -3.57 2.78 29.77
N GLN A 1012 -3.42 1.91 30.78
CA GLN A 1012 -4.52 1.58 31.69
C GLN A 1012 -4.85 2.73 32.64
N HIS A 1013 -3.82 3.39 33.17
CA HIS A 1013 -3.97 4.52 34.07
C HIS A 1013 -4.64 5.72 33.36
N ASP A 1014 -4.11 6.11 32.20
CA ASP A 1014 -4.57 7.26 31.45
C ASP A 1014 -5.97 7.02 30.84
N ALA A 1015 -6.30 5.78 30.43
CA ALA A 1015 -7.66 5.43 29.98
C ALA A 1015 -8.68 5.49 31.14
N ALA A 1016 -8.32 4.99 32.32
CA ALA A 1016 -9.18 5.02 33.50
C ALA A 1016 -9.48 6.46 33.96
N GLU A 1017 -8.52 7.38 33.80
CA GLU A 1017 -8.71 8.81 34.06
C GLU A 1017 -9.84 9.38 33.19
N VAL A 1018 -9.81 9.13 31.87
CA VAL A 1018 -10.86 9.62 30.96
C VAL A 1018 -12.22 9.03 31.29
N LEU A 1019 -12.28 7.72 31.54
CA LEU A 1019 -13.54 7.03 31.90
C LEU A 1019 -14.14 7.59 33.19
N THR A 1020 -13.30 7.87 34.18
CA THR A 1020 -13.73 8.49 35.44
C THR A 1020 -14.31 9.88 35.20
N GLU A 1021 -13.65 10.71 34.37
CA GLU A 1021 -14.18 12.03 34.03
C GLU A 1021 -15.50 11.97 33.23
N LEU A 1022 -15.67 11.01 32.33
CA LEU A 1022 -16.91 10.84 31.56
C LEU A 1022 -18.09 10.46 32.47
N THR A 1023 -17.86 9.58 33.46
CA THR A 1023 -18.90 9.19 34.43
C THR A 1023 -19.27 10.31 35.39
N ALA A 1024 -18.30 11.15 35.79
CA ALA A 1024 -18.56 12.31 36.66
C ALA A 1024 -19.44 13.37 35.99
N VAL A 1025 -19.34 13.54 34.66
CA VAL A 1025 -20.21 14.45 33.90
C VAL A 1025 -21.60 13.87 33.67
N ALA A 1026 -21.76 12.55 33.54
CA ALA A 1026 -23.06 11.91 33.37
C ALA A 1026 -23.92 11.90 34.64
N GLY A 1027 -23.30 12.08 35.82
CA GLY A 1027 -23.98 12.11 37.12
C GLY A 1027 -24.31 13.52 37.66
N ALA A 1028 -23.90 14.58 36.96
CA ALA A 1028 -24.18 15.98 37.26
C ALA A 1028 -25.25 16.54 36.31
#